data_AF-A0A937T892-F1
#
_entry.id   AF-A0A937T892-F1
#
_cell.length_a   1.000
_cell.length_b   1.000
_cell.length_c   1.000
_cell.angle_alpha   90.00
_cell.angle_beta   90.00
_cell.angle_gamma   90.00
#
_symmetry.space_group_name_H-M   'P 1'
#
loop_
_entity.id
_entity.type
_entity.pdbx_description
1 polymer ?
#
loop_
_entity_poly.entity_id
_entity_poly.type
_entity_poly.pdbx_seq_one_letter_code
_entity_poly.pdbx_strand_id
1 'polypeptide(L)'
;MTRKVGEWLRCHWLDVAVFGVYGVVTIVMTWPLVRQLDSHLPGPGDDLLVHYWNGWRTKQVLTQGGDLYYTDLIFYPQGVSLVYHNISWANIALWLLLEPLVGGVAAFNLAYMLNLTLCGVGMYVLMRYLAKQSTAQGGSATTTPVTSNQPTSQPTNIGAAFIAGLVYAFWPCRMFEIDHPNLIVTQWLPLFLLYLIRVVREEGKIRHATIAAVFLILTGYARWQLLVFAALVAVLYVLYSLLFERQYWNTHVVVPLVVTVAISAVAMAPPLYPMLRDQLAGEGVEAVFVESGITRQTDLLAYVVPPRNHLLGGLFEGLKYAAAFERAWYSNAYLGCIVVFLAIAGVRRARRLVWFWAGLALVSWLLALGPALRFNGHVYSSVTLPYTLVEGFLPIRIMRAPRRFNVLLALPVAAMAGYGVLVLRDHVHRLNSKRFLSIALFVLLALLVCLDYLQVPVRTFDTDVSPFYQSLVAEPDRFALLNLPTGRTKSGYCMFCQTIHGQPIVEGSVARPPREAEEFVDNNPFLAYLRENRMTDPTLPDVSRQLDILAEADIRYIIMHKSYAFPWEKADWRTYFAYHPVYEDRFISVYRTDPQVGRDFDLSQELYGGLGLVQVISSTNFISPASLMEVAVVWGTTEPQNEDWAVELALVDEAGQRQQTVAFSLVPGWPTGQWPASALSHGSYAFMVDPRLPGGLYALTLALTRPVALRLPDTGERIGESVVIDVLEMPARPRVFTRPPVQVETDIVFGDVLRLLGYDLEIVSVSVDADAVHITLHWQALRRMEVAYKMFAHLFDPGNGELMVQADVMPKDWSYPTNWWEVDEVVSDEIPLPLTGVPLGAYRLAIGAYDPVSLERLPVHAADGQLLSMGQVVLDETIYVSVAGGQEE
;
A
#
# COMPACT_ATOMS: atom_id res chain seq x y z
N MET A 1 -46.42 -1.04 -39.59
CA MET A 1 -45.22 -1.39 -38.79
C MET A 1 -45.48 -2.61 -37.89
N THR A 2 -46.60 -2.64 -37.16
CA THR A 2 -47.02 -3.73 -36.24
C THR A 2 -47.13 -5.13 -36.88
N ARG A 3 -47.64 -5.27 -38.11
CA ARG A 3 -47.76 -6.57 -38.80
C ARG A 3 -46.40 -7.19 -39.20
N LYS A 4 -45.45 -6.36 -39.66
CA LYS A 4 -44.07 -6.78 -40.00
C LYS A 4 -43.26 -7.15 -38.76
N VAL A 5 -43.45 -6.45 -37.63
CA VAL A 5 -42.83 -6.80 -36.35
C VAL A 5 -43.41 -8.12 -35.82
N GLY A 6 -44.72 -8.33 -35.94
CA GLY A 6 -45.37 -9.58 -35.55
C GLY A 6 -44.90 -10.79 -36.37
N GLU A 7 -44.73 -10.64 -37.68
CA GLU A 7 -44.16 -11.68 -38.55
C GLU A 7 -42.68 -11.95 -38.23
N TRP A 8 -41.89 -10.91 -37.99
CA TRP A 8 -40.48 -11.06 -37.59
C TRP A 8 -40.34 -11.77 -36.23
N LEU A 9 -41.13 -11.38 -35.23
CA LEU A 9 -41.16 -12.02 -33.90
C LEU A 9 -41.57 -13.48 -34.01
N ARG A 10 -42.58 -13.82 -34.83
CA ARG A 10 -42.96 -15.23 -35.08
C ARG A 10 -41.84 -16.04 -35.71
N CYS A 11 -40.98 -15.43 -36.52
CA CYS A 11 -39.81 -16.11 -37.11
C CYS A 11 -38.61 -16.21 -36.15
N HIS A 12 -38.49 -15.33 -35.15
CA HIS A 12 -37.31 -15.21 -34.29
C HIS A 12 -37.59 -15.38 -32.78
N TRP A 13 -38.80 -15.80 -32.39
CA TRP A 13 -39.19 -15.90 -30.98
C TRP A 13 -38.25 -16.78 -30.15
N LEU A 14 -37.70 -17.85 -30.73
CA LEU A 14 -36.72 -18.72 -30.08
C LEU A 14 -35.42 -17.97 -29.78
N ASP A 15 -34.98 -17.08 -30.67
CA ASP A 15 -33.78 -16.29 -30.48
C ASP A 15 -33.99 -15.24 -29.37
N VAL A 16 -35.18 -14.63 -29.34
CA VAL A 16 -35.59 -13.71 -28.27
C VAL A 16 -35.69 -14.44 -26.92
N ALA A 17 -36.23 -15.67 -26.90
CA ALA A 17 -36.30 -16.48 -25.69
C ALA A 17 -34.89 -16.83 -25.18
N VAL A 18 -33.95 -17.17 -26.06
CA VAL A 18 -32.54 -17.40 -25.69
C VAL A 18 -31.91 -16.16 -25.06
N PHE A 19 -32.18 -14.98 -25.61
CA PHE A 19 -31.72 -13.72 -25.00
C PHE A 19 -32.27 -13.54 -23.58
N GLY A 20 -33.58 -13.77 -23.37
CA GLY A 20 -34.19 -13.72 -22.05
C GLY A 20 -33.55 -14.71 -21.06
N VAL A 21 -33.25 -15.94 -21.52
CA VAL A 21 -32.56 -16.94 -20.69
C VAL A 21 -31.14 -16.50 -20.34
N TYR A 22 -30.37 -15.92 -21.26
CA TYR A 22 -29.06 -15.35 -20.90
C TYR A 22 -29.19 -14.27 -19.83
N GLY A 23 -30.21 -13.41 -19.89
CA GLY A 23 -30.48 -12.41 -18.84
C GLY A 23 -30.74 -13.05 -17.48
N VAL A 24 -31.57 -14.10 -17.43
CA VAL A 24 -31.83 -14.85 -16.19
C VAL A 24 -30.56 -15.51 -15.64
N VAL A 25 -29.77 -16.15 -16.50
CA VAL A 25 -28.50 -16.75 -16.07
C VAL A 25 -27.52 -15.68 -15.61
N THR A 26 -27.48 -14.51 -16.26
CA THR A 26 -26.66 -13.37 -15.81
C THR A 26 -27.06 -12.94 -14.40
N ILE A 27 -28.35 -12.86 -14.06
CA ILE A 27 -28.82 -12.56 -12.70
C ILE A 27 -28.28 -13.58 -11.69
N VAL A 28 -28.35 -14.87 -12.00
CA VAL A 28 -27.86 -15.94 -11.11
C VAL A 28 -26.33 -15.86 -10.96
N MET A 29 -25.61 -15.73 -12.07
CA MET A 29 -24.14 -15.74 -12.09
C MET A 29 -23.52 -14.46 -11.51
N THR A 30 -24.30 -13.39 -11.34
CA THR A 30 -23.86 -12.11 -10.76
C THR A 30 -24.46 -11.85 -9.38
N TRP A 31 -25.13 -12.85 -8.78
CA TRP A 31 -25.73 -12.71 -7.47
C TRP A 31 -24.69 -12.34 -6.39
N PRO A 32 -24.95 -11.38 -5.48
CA PRO A 32 -26.24 -10.73 -5.18
C PRO A 32 -26.52 -9.40 -5.89
N LEU A 33 -25.77 -9.03 -6.93
CA LEU A 33 -25.79 -7.68 -7.54
C LEU A 33 -27.19 -7.14 -7.85
N VAL A 34 -28.10 -7.97 -8.35
CA VAL A 34 -29.48 -7.55 -8.70
C VAL A 34 -30.28 -7.04 -7.48
N ARG A 35 -29.95 -7.48 -6.27
CA ARG A 35 -30.60 -7.02 -5.02
C ARG A 35 -29.99 -5.73 -4.48
N GLN A 36 -28.83 -5.33 -4.98
CA GLN A 36 -28.03 -4.20 -4.50
C GLN A 36 -27.72 -3.23 -5.66
N LEU A 37 -28.63 -3.12 -6.63
CA LEU A 37 -28.37 -2.40 -7.88
C LEU A 37 -28.04 -0.92 -7.65
N ASP A 38 -28.63 -0.30 -6.65
CA ASP A 38 -28.51 1.12 -6.33
C ASP A 38 -27.48 1.42 -5.22
N SER A 39 -27.07 0.42 -4.44
CA SER A 39 -26.19 0.61 -3.28
C SER A 39 -24.82 -0.03 -3.39
N HIS A 40 -24.57 -0.89 -4.38
CA HIS A 40 -23.29 -1.56 -4.54
C HIS A 40 -22.82 -1.59 -5.99
N LEU A 41 -21.51 -1.63 -6.21
CA LEU A 41 -20.89 -1.85 -7.53
C LEU A 41 -20.27 -3.26 -7.63
N PRO A 42 -20.17 -3.86 -8.83
CA PRO A 42 -19.65 -5.21 -9.03
C PRO A 42 -18.12 -5.24 -8.95
N GLY A 43 -17.56 -5.94 -7.97
CA GLY A 43 -16.12 -6.04 -7.75
C GLY A 43 -15.65 -5.48 -6.41
N PRO A 44 -14.33 -5.39 -6.19
CA PRO A 44 -13.76 -4.89 -4.94
C PRO A 44 -13.69 -3.36 -4.81
N GLY A 45 -13.89 -2.60 -5.90
CA GLY A 45 -13.91 -1.14 -5.89
C GLY A 45 -12.56 -0.45 -6.14
N ASP A 46 -11.64 -1.08 -6.88
CA ASP A 46 -10.35 -0.45 -7.22
C ASP A 46 -10.46 0.37 -8.54
N ASP A 47 -10.06 -0.20 -9.68
CA ASP A 47 -10.11 0.47 -11.00
C ASP A 47 -11.55 0.73 -11.46
N LEU A 48 -12.51 -0.03 -10.93
CA LEU A 48 -13.94 0.11 -11.19
C LEU A 48 -14.47 1.52 -10.88
N LEU A 49 -14.02 2.11 -9.77
CA LEU A 49 -14.47 3.42 -9.31
C LEU A 49 -13.98 4.54 -10.23
N VAL A 50 -12.78 4.40 -10.79
CA VAL A 50 -12.25 5.29 -11.83
C VAL A 50 -13.10 5.23 -13.09
N HIS A 51 -13.61 4.05 -13.47
CA HIS A 51 -14.52 3.91 -14.60
C HIS A 51 -15.89 4.55 -14.36
N TYR A 52 -16.41 4.48 -13.13
CA TYR A 52 -17.63 5.21 -12.76
C TYR A 52 -17.40 6.73 -12.85
N TRP A 53 -16.31 7.22 -12.28
CA TRP A 53 -15.90 8.63 -12.36
C TRP A 53 -15.76 9.12 -13.79
N ASN A 54 -15.19 8.32 -14.70
CA ASN A 54 -15.08 8.66 -16.12
C ASN A 54 -16.45 8.91 -16.78
N GLY A 55 -17.46 8.11 -16.44
CA GLY A 55 -18.83 8.32 -16.91
C GLY A 55 -19.42 9.64 -16.40
N TRP A 56 -19.27 9.89 -15.10
CA TRP A 56 -19.70 11.14 -14.46
C TRP A 56 -19.01 12.37 -15.04
N ARG A 57 -17.68 12.35 -15.18
CA ARG A 57 -16.88 13.44 -15.78
C ARG A 57 -17.29 13.69 -17.23
N THR A 58 -17.51 12.64 -18.01
CA THR A 58 -17.98 12.78 -19.40
C THR A 58 -19.36 13.43 -19.44
N LYS A 59 -20.29 13.03 -18.55
CA LYS A 59 -21.60 13.69 -18.41
C LYS A 59 -21.45 15.17 -18.08
N GLN A 60 -20.56 15.52 -17.16
CA GLN A 60 -20.27 16.89 -16.78
C GLN A 60 -19.79 17.71 -17.99
N VAL A 61 -18.80 17.24 -18.75
CA VAL A 61 -18.32 17.95 -19.96
C VAL A 61 -19.43 18.11 -21.00
N LEU A 62 -20.22 17.06 -21.24
CA LEU A 62 -21.30 17.11 -22.24
C LEU A 62 -22.43 18.08 -21.86
N THR A 63 -22.63 18.35 -20.57
CA THR A 63 -23.71 19.21 -20.08
C THR A 63 -23.26 20.63 -19.79
N GLN A 64 -22.03 20.83 -19.30
CA GLN A 64 -21.50 22.11 -18.85
C GLN A 64 -20.43 22.69 -19.78
N GLY A 65 -19.93 21.90 -20.75
CA GLY A 65 -18.78 22.24 -21.57
C GLY A 65 -17.44 21.90 -20.89
N GLY A 66 -16.34 22.19 -21.59
CA GLY A 66 -14.98 21.91 -21.12
C GLY A 66 -14.21 20.94 -22.03
N ASP A 67 -12.99 20.60 -21.62
CA ASP A 67 -12.15 19.64 -22.34
C ASP A 67 -12.44 18.20 -21.89
N LEU A 68 -12.57 17.28 -22.84
CA LEU A 68 -12.73 15.84 -22.59
C LEU A 68 -11.40 15.15 -22.22
N TYR A 69 -10.28 15.72 -22.66
CA TYR A 69 -8.95 15.14 -22.50
C TYR A 69 -8.08 15.90 -21.49
N TYR A 70 -8.66 16.81 -20.71
CA TYR A 70 -8.00 17.48 -19.60
C TYR A 70 -8.97 17.67 -18.44
N THR A 71 -8.45 17.66 -17.21
CA THR A 71 -9.24 17.89 -16.00
C THR A 71 -8.38 18.54 -14.93
N ASP A 72 -8.96 19.50 -14.22
CA ASP A 72 -8.39 20.18 -13.05
C ASP A 72 -9.03 19.71 -11.73
N LEU A 73 -9.87 18.66 -11.81
CA LEU A 73 -10.52 18.04 -10.65
C LEU A 73 -9.62 17.07 -9.88
N ILE A 74 -8.57 16.53 -10.51
CA ILE A 74 -7.62 15.62 -9.87
C ILE A 74 -6.21 16.13 -10.16
N PHE A 75 -5.26 15.83 -9.27
CA PHE A 75 -3.91 16.42 -9.34
C PHE A 75 -3.94 17.95 -9.22
N TYR A 76 -4.83 18.45 -8.36
CA TYR A 76 -4.93 19.87 -8.09
C TYR A 76 -3.68 20.36 -7.33
N PRO A 77 -3.12 21.56 -7.65
CA PRO A 77 -3.66 22.61 -8.52
C PRO A 77 -3.36 22.49 -10.02
N GLN A 78 -2.42 21.63 -10.45
CA GLN A 78 -1.95 21.57 -11.85
C GLN A 78 -3.00 20.99 -12.81
N GLY A 79 -3.81 20.05 -12.34
CA GLY A 79 -4.65 19.21 -13.18
C GLY A 79 -3.85 18.17 -13.95
N VAL A 80 -4.51 17.44 -14.84
CA VAL A 80 -3.89 16.34 -15.58
C VAL A 80 -4.51 16.13 -16.96
N SER A 81 -3.66 15.73 -17.91
CA SER A 81 -4.09 15.25 -19.22
C SER A 81 -4.71 13.85 -19.13
N LEU A 82 -5.88 13.70 -19.73
CA LEU A 82 -6.60 12.43 -19.90
C LEU A 82 -6.39 11.83 -21.30
N VAL A 83 -5.50 12.37 -22.14
CA VAL A 83 -5.21 11.87 -23.51
C VAL A 83 -4.85 10.39 -23.50
N TYR A 84 -4.03 9.97 -22.54
CA TYR A 84 -3.68 8.55 -22.38
C TYR A 84 -4.47 7.83 -21.28
N HIS A 85 -5.50 8.48 -20.73
CA HIS A 85 -6.38 7.87 -19.74
C HIS A 85 -7.27 6.80 -20.40
N ASN A 86 -7.67 5.82 -19.61
CA ASN A 86 -8.39 4.64 -20.10
C ASN A 86 -9.92 4.90 -20.14
N ILE A 87 -10.39 5.63 -21.16
CA ILE A 87 -11.81 5.97 -21.33
C ILE A 87 -12.52 4.90 -22.18
N SER A 88 -13.63 4.36 -21.67
CA SER A 88 -14.45 3.38 -22.39
C SER A 88 -15.72 4.00 -22.95
N TRP A 89 -15.61 4.62 -24.12
CA TRP A 89 -16.70 5.36 -24.75
C TRP A 89 -17.96 4.52 -24.97
N ALA A 90 -17.81 3.24 -25.33
CA ALA A 90 -18.94 2.33 -25.51
C ALA A 90 -19.72 2.09 -24.21
N ASN A 91 -19.03 1.91 -23.08
CA ASN A 91 -19.68 1.71 -21.78
C ASN A 91 -20.29 3.02 -21.26
N ILE A 92 -19.61 4.15 -21.44
CA ILE A 92 -20.12 5.46 -21.03
C ILE A 92 -21.39 5.80 -21.82
N ALA A 93 -21.41 5.56 -23.12
CA ALA A 93 -22.61 5.77 -23.93
C ALA A 93 -23.79 4.93 -23.44
N LEU A 94 -23.56 3.64 -23.12
CA LEU A 94 -24.60 2.78 -22.55
C LEU A 94 -25.06 3.26 -21.17
N TRP A 95 -24.13 3.69 -20.32
CA TRP A 95 -24.42 4.22 -18.99
C TRP A 95 -25.25 5.52 -19.08
N LEU A 96 -24.88 6.48 -19.93
CA LEU A 96 -25.63 7.72 -20.15
C LEU A 96 -27.06 7.50 -20.65
N LEU A 97 -27.32 6.41 -21.37
CA LEU A 97 -28.67 6.03 -21.81
C LEU A 97 -29.52 5.48 -20.67
N LEU A 98 -28.91 4.82 -19.68
CA LEU A 98 -29.60 4.15 -18.57
C LEU A 98 -29.71 5.03 -17.32
N GLU A 99 -28.73 5.89 -17.07
CA GLU A 99 -28.63 6.71 -15.86
C GLU A 99 -29.88 7.57 -15.57
N PRO A 100 -30.50 8.25 -16.56
CA PRO A 100 -31.72 9.02 -16.31
C PRO A 100 -32.93 8.17 -15.90
N LEU A 101 -32.90 6.85 -16.15
CA LEU A 101 -34.03 5.95 -15.91
C LEU A 101 -33.95 5.25 -14.54
N VAL A 102 -32.74 4.95 -14.07
CA VAL A 102 -32.55 4.10 -12.88
C VAL A 102 -31.56 4.67 -11.87
N GLY A 103 -30.91 5.80 -12.16
CA GLY A 103 -29.83 6.38 -11.34
C GLY A 103 -28.44 5.87 -11.73
N GLY A 104 -27.40 6.55 -11.25
CA GLY A 104 -26.01 6.32 -11.67
C GLY A 104 -25.47 4.92 -11.37
N VAL A 105 -25.56 4.48 -10.12
CA VAL A 105 -25.04 3.17 -9.67
C VAL A 105 -25.79 2.02 -10.35
N ALA A 106 -27.13 2.07 -10.36
CA ALA A 106 -27.96 1.06 -11.01
C ALA A 106 -27.73 1.01 -12.53
N ALA A 107 -27.55 2.15 -13.20
CA ALA A 107 -27.23 2.17 -14.63
C ALA A 107 -25.89 1.51 -14.92
N PHE A 108 -24.89 1.70 -14.07
CA PHE A 108 -23.58 1.09 -14.23
C PHE A 108 -23.66 -0.44 -14.09
N ASN A 109 -24.41 -0.90 -13.09
CA ASN A 109 -24.65 -2.32 -12.85
C ASN A 109 -25.43 -2.98 -13.98
N LEU A 110 -26.48 -2.32 -14.48
CA LEU A 110 -27.26 -2.82 -15.61
C LEU A 110 -26.44 -2.84 -16.90
N ALA A 111 -25.59 -1.83 -17.14
CA ALA A 111 -24.67 -1.82 -18.28
C ALA A 111 -23.69 -2.99 -18.22
N TYR A 112 -23.14 -3.28 -17.03
CA TYR A 112 -22.29 -4.45 -16.79
C TYR A 112 -23.02 -5.77 -17.09
N MET A 113 -24.21 -5.97 -16.52
CA MET A 113 -25.01 -7.18 -16.73
C MET A 113 -25.40 -7.35 -18.20
N LEU A 114 -25.82 -6.26 -18.86
CA LEU A 114 -26.16 -6.27 -20.27
C LEU A 114 -24.96 -6.65 -21.13
N ASN A 115 -23.75 -6.16 -20.82
CA ASN A 115 -22.54 -6.56 -21.52
C ASN A 115 -22.28 -8.08 -21.43
N LEU A 116 -22.45 -8.69 -20.25
CA LEU A 116 -22.32 -10.15 -20.08
C LEU A 116 -23.36 -10.90 -20.92
N THR A 117 -24.62 -10.47 -20.88
CA THR A 117 -25.69 -11.06 -21.68
C THR A 117 -25.41 -10.94 -23.19
N LEU A 118 -24.97 -9.76 -23.65
CA LEU A 118 -24.65 -9.50 -25.06
C LEU A 118 -23.45 -10.33 -25.53
N CYS A 119 -22.51 -10.65 -24.66
CA CYS A 119 -21.42 -11.55 -25.01
C CYS A 119 -21.93 -12.97 -25.32
N GLY A 120 -22.86 -13.47 -24.51
CA GLY A 120 -23.52 -14.75 -24.77
C GLY A 120 -24.25 -14.74 -26.10
N VAL A 121 -24.99 -13.66 -26.39
CA VAL A 121 -25.69 -13.47 -27.67
C VAL A 121 -24.71 -13.40 -28.85
N GLY A 122 -23.63 -12.62 -28.75
CA GLY A 122 -22.65 -12.47 -29.82
C GLY A 122 -22.06 -13.82 -30.23
N MET A 123 -21.67 -14.62 -29.25
CA MET A 123 -21.14 -15.96 -29.49
C MET A 123 -22.22 -16.95 -29.96
N TYR A 124 -23.44 -16.85 -29.43
CA TYR A 124 -24.60 -17.64 -29.89
C TYR A 124 -24.83 -17.44 -31.39
N VAL A 125 -24.83 -16.19 -31.87
CA VAL A 125 -25.06 -15.88 -33.29
C VAL A 125 -23.93 -16.43 -34.17
N LEU A 126 -22.67 -16.27 -33.76
CA LEU A 126 -21.51 -16.84 -34.46
C LEU A 126 -21.61 -18.38 -34.52
N MET A 127 -21.86 -19.04 -33.39
CA MET A 127 -21.90 -20.51 -33.34
C MET A 127 -23.09 -21.07 -34.10
N ARG A 128 -24.25 -20.39 -34.10
CA ARG A 128 -25.42 -20.80 -34.90
C ARG A 128 -25.11 -20.80 -36.39
N TYR A 129 -24.37 -19.79 -36.87
CA TYR A 129 -23.90 -19.72 -38.25
C TYR A 129 -22.94 -20.87 -38.58
N LEU A 130 -21.94 -21.10 -37.74
CA LEU A 130 -20.95 -22.17 -37.90
C LEU A 130 -21.57 -23.57 -37.86
N ALA A 131 -22.54 -23.79 -36.97
CA ALA A 131 -23.26 -25.05 -36.85
C ALA A 131 -24.10 -25.37 -38.11
N LYS A 132 -24.70 -24.35 -38.74
CA LYS A 132 -25.46 -24.51 -40.00
C LYS A 132 -24.54 -24.95 -41.15
N GLN A 133 -23.35 -24.36 -41.26
CA GLN A 133 -22.38 -24.75 -42.29
C GLN A 133 -21.83 -26.17 -42.07
N SER A 134 -21.54 -26.54 -40.82
CA SER A 134 -21.06 -27.89 -40.49
C SER A 134 -22.08 -28.99 -40.83
N THR A 135 -23.38 -28.71 -40.64
CA THR A 135 -24.46 -29.65 -40.99
C THR A 135 -24.69 -29.75 -42.50
N ALA A 136 -24.60 -28.64 -43.23
CA ALA A 136 -24.73 -28.63 -44.69
C ALA A 136 -23.63 -29.45 -45.40
N GLN A 137 -22.40 -29.49 -44.86
CA GLN A 137 -21.27 -30.26 -45.42
C GLN A 137 -21.21 -31.73 -44.96
N GLY A 138 -22.10 -32.15 -44.06
CA GLY A 138 -22.17 -33.52 -43.52
C GLY A 138 -23.19 -34.43 -44.21
N GLY A 139 -24.03 -33.88 -45.10
CA GLY A 139 -24.96 -34.67 -45.92
C GLY A 139 -24.22 -35.34 -47.08
N SER A 140 -24.30 -36.67 -47.15
CA SER A 140 -23.84 -37.46 -48.30
C SER A 140 -24.35 -36.85 -49.61
N ALA A 141 -23.46 -36.71 -50.58
CA ALA A 141 -23.80 -36.44 -51.97
C ALA A 141 -24.58 -37.64 -52.53
N THR A 142 -25.89 -37.65 -52.32
CA THR A 142 -26.83 -38.47 -53.10
C THR A 142 -27.79 -37.50 -53.75
N THR A 143 -27.41 -37.09 -54.95
CA THR A 143 -28.18 -36.25 -55.87
C THR A 143 -29.47 -36.96 -56.25
N THR A 144 -30.58 -36.54 -55.65
CA THR A 144 -31.84 -36.39 -56.39
C THR A 144 -32.30 -34.94 -56.21
N PRO A 145 -32.59 -34.20 -57.30
CA PRO A 145 -33.04 -32.83 -57.19
C PRO A 145 -34.49 -32.83 -56.69
N VAL A 146 -34.70 -32.48 -55.43
CA VAL A 146 -36.04 -32.22 -54.90
C VAL A 146 -36.46 -30.83 -55.37
N THR A 147 -37.48 -30.82 -56.22
CA THR A 147 -38.21 -29.64 -56.65
C THR A 147 -38.78 -28.87 -55.46
N SER A 148 -38.74 -27.55 -55.61
CA SER A 148 -39.18 -26.51 -54.68
C SER A 148 -40.57 -26.70 -54.09
N ASN A 149 -40.72 -26.29 -52.81
CA ASN A 149 -41.94 -25.94 -52.06
C ASN A 149 -42.34 -26.83 -50.86
N GLN A 150 -41.40 -27.19 -49.99
CA GLN A 150 -41.70 -27.39 -48.58
C GLN A 150 -40.71 -26.62 -47.68
N PRO A 151 -41.16 -25.95 -46.60
CA PRO A 151 -40.27 -25.39 -45.61
C PRO A 151 -39.59 -26.56 -44.90
N THR A 152 -38.39 -26.93 -45.35
CA THR A 152 -37.59 -27.96 -44.70
C THR A 152 -37.26 -27.45 -43.30
N SER A 153 -37.93 -28.03 -42.31
CA SER A 153 -37.66 -27.86 -40.89
C SER A 153 -36.30 -28.49 -40.57
N GLN A 154 -35.21 -27.85 -40.99
CA GLN A 154 -33.88 -28.19 -40.50
C GLN A 154 -33.88 -27.96 -38.98
N PRO A 155 -33.44 -28.93 -38.16
CA PRO A 155 -33.37 -28.74 -36.73
C PRO A 155 -32.41 -27.59 -36.44
N THR A 156 -32.94 -26.49 -35.95
CA THR A 156 -32.16 -25.34 -35.50
C THR A 156 -31.22 -25.81 -34.39
N ASN A 157 -29.90 -25.76 -34.62
CA ASN A 157 -28.85 -26.22 -33.70
C ASN A 157 -28.68 -25.28 -32.49
N ILE A 158 -29.79 -24.94 -31.83
CA ILE A 158 -29.87 -23.90 -30.80
C ILE A 158 -29.08 -24.31 -29.56
N GLY A 159 -29.13 -25.58 -29.15
CA GLY A 159 -28.41 -26.05 -27.95
C GLY A 159 -26.90 -25.86 -28.03
N ALA A 160 -26.28 -26.20 -29.17
CA ALA A 160 -24.84 -25.99 -29.37
C ALA A 160 -24.43 -24.51 -29.35
N ALA A 161 -25.24 -23.66 -30.00
CA ALA A 161 -25.03 -22.22 -29.97
C ALA A 161 -25.24 -21.64 -28.57
N PHE A 162 -26.22 -22.14 -27.83
CA PHE A 162 -26.54 -21.69 -26.48
C PHE A 162 -25.41 -22.00 -25.50
N ILE A 163 -24.90 -23.24 -25.50
CA ILE A 163 -23.76 -23.63 -24.65
C ILE A 163 -22.51 -22.84 -25.01
N ALA A 164 -22.19 -22.66 -26.30
CA ALA A 164 -21.05 -21.83 -26.70
C ALA A 164 -21.18 -20.38 -26.18
N GLY A 165 -22.38 -19.80 -26.24
CA GLY A 165 -22.63 -18.48 -25.66
C GLY A 165 -22.53 -18.45 -24.13
N LEU A 166 -22.97 -19.49 -23.42
CA LEU A 166 -22.80 -19.59 -21.97
C LEU A 166 -21.31 -19.61 -21.58
N VAL A 167 -20.52 -20.46 -22.24
CA VAL A 167 -19.07 -20.57 -22.00
C VAL A 167 -18.38 -19.22 -22.23
N TYR A 168 -18.75 -18.51 -23.30
CA TYR A 168 -18.15 -17.22 -23.62
C TYR A 168 -18.59 -16.10 -22.67
N ALA A 169 -19.88 -16.04 -22.31
CA ALA A 169 -20.42 -15.00 -21.44
C ALA A 169 -19.83 -15.05 -20.03
N PHE A 170 -19.77 -16.24 -19.44
CA PHE A 170 -19.37 -16.48 -18.05
C PHE A 170 -17.97 -17.06 -17.92
N TRP A 171 -17.12 -16.84 -18.93
CA TRP A 171 -15.73 -17.27 -18.92
C TRP A 171 -15.03 -16.83 -17.60
N PRO A 172 -14.40 -17.74 -16.84
CA PRO A 172 -13.91 -17.42 -15.49
C PRO A 172 -12.96 -16.22 -15.43
N CYS A 173 -12.07 -16.06 -16.41
CA CYS A 173 -11.16 -14.91 -16.50
C CYS A 173 -11.92 -13.58 -16.65
N ARG A 174 -13.08 -13.58 -17.33
CA ARG A 174 -13.90 -12.39 -17.48
C ARG A 174 -14.64 -12.03 -16.20
N MET A 175 -15.23 -13.03 -15.55
CA MET A 175 -15.90 -12.85 -14.27
C MET A 175 -14.95 -12.31 -13.19
N PHE A 176 -13.66 -12.62 -13.32
CA PHE A 176 -12.62 -12.16 -12.44
C PHE A 176 -12.12 -10.73 -12.77
N GLU A 177 -12.02 -10.38 -14.06
CA GLU A 177 -11.68 -9.02 -14.53
C GLU A 177 -12.88 -8.04 -14.41
N ILE A 178 -13.76 -8.26 -13.42
CA ILE A 178 -14.95 -7.45 -13.13
C ILE A 178 -14.62 -6.00 -12.81
N ASP A 179 -13.45 -5.77 -12.20
CA ASP A 179 -12.92 -4.46 -11.82
C ASP A 179 -12.41 -3.66 -13.03
N HIS A 180 -12.26 -4.30 -14.21
CA HIS A 180 -11.92 -3.66 -15.48
C HIS A 180 -13.10 -3.78 -16.48
N PRO A 181 -14.21 -3.05 -16.26
CA PRO A 181 -15.44 -3.17 -17.05
C PRO A 181 -15.24 -2.92 -18.55
N ASN A 182 -14.16 -2.25 -18.95
CA ASN A 182 -13.82 -2.02 -20.34
C ASN A 182 -13.05 -3.17 -21.02
N LEU A 183 -12.43 -4.08 -20.25
CA LEU A 183 -11.74 -5.27 -20.79
C LEU A 183 -12.73 -6.38 -21.14
N ILE A 184 -13.87 -6.43 -20.45
CA ILE A 184 -14.86 -7.50 -20.59
C ILE A 184 -15.83 -7.28 -21.77
N VAL A 185 -15.83 -6.08 -22.38
CA VAL A 185 -16.67 -5.67 -23.52
C VAL A 185 -16.22 -6.36 -24.81
N THR A 186 -16.46 -7.66 -24.88
CA THR A 186 -15.93 -8.54 -25.93
C THR A 186 -17.04 -9.12 -26.82
N GLN A 187 -18.30 -8.75 -26.60
CA GLN A 187 -19.46 -9.17 -27.41
C GLN A 187 -19.31 -8.86 -28.90
N TRP A 188 -18.54 -7.82 -29.22
CA TRP A 188 -18.29 -7.39 -30.59
C TRP A 188 -17.32 -8.31 -31.33
N LEU A 189 -16.44 -9.03 -30.62
CA LEU A 189 -15.40 -9.85 -31.23
C LEU A 189 -15.97 -11.09 -31.97
N PRO A 190 -16.90 -11.89 -31.41
CA PRO A 190 -17.57 -12.96 -32.15
C PRO A 190 -18.35 -12.45 -33.37
N LEU A 191 -18.98 -11.27 -33.25
CA LEU A 191 -19.75 -10.67 -34.33
C LEU A 191 -18.85 -10.13 -35.44
N PHE A 192 -17.73 -9.49 -35.10
CA PHE A 192 -16.69 -9.11 -36.04
C PHE A 192 -16.18 -10.34 -36.82
N LEU A 193 -15.82 -11.42 -36.12
CA LEU A 193 -15.36 -12.65 -36.74
C LEU A 193 -16.43 -13.29 -37.65
N LEU A 194 -17.69 -13.28 -37.24
CA LEU A 194 -18.81 -13.77 -38.06
C LEU A 194 -18.87 -13.06 -39.41
N TYR A 195 -18.85 -11.73 -39.40
CA TYR A 195 -18.94 -10.95 -40.63
C TYR A 195 -17.65 -10.98 -41.44
N LEU A 196 -16.49 -11.13 -40.79
CA LEU A 196 -15.23 -11.42 -41.48
C LEU A 196 -15.28 -12.75 -42.25
N ILE A 197 -15.81 -13.81 -41.63
CA ILE A 197 -16.02 -15.10 -42.29
C ILE A 197 -17.00 -14.96 -43.48
N ARG A 198 -18.06 -14.18 -43.32
CA ARG A 198 -19.04 -13.94 -44.39
C ARG A 198 -18.46 -13.14 -45.56
N VAL A 199 -17.62 -12.15 -45.31
CA VAL A 199 -16.93 -11.40 -46.37
C VAL A 199 -16.14 -12.38 -47.26
N VAL A 200 -15.42 -13.32 -46.64
CA VAL A 200 -14.61 -14.29 -47.38
C VAL A 200 -15.46 -15.37 -48.05
N ARG A 201 -16.46 -15.95 -47.37
CA ARG A 201 -17.21 -17.13 -47.86
C ARG A 201 -18.47 -16.82 -48.68
N GLU A 202 -19.07 -15.62 -48.56
CA GLU A 202 -20.38 -15.26 -49.14
C GLU A 202 -20.31 -14.09 -50.14
N GLU A 203 -19.37 -14.16 -51.09
CA GLU A 203 -19.24 -13.27 -52.27
C GLU A 203 -18.77 -11.82 -52.00
N GLY A 204 -18.05 -11.53 -50.90
CA GLY A 204 -17.40 -10.22 -50.75
C GLY A 204 -18.35 -9.02 -50.76
N LYS A 205 -19.57 -9.16 -50.24
CA LYS A 205 -20.54 -8.06 -50.27
C LYS A 205 -20.06 -6.91 -49.37
N ILE A 206 -20.05 -5.69 -49.92
CA ILE A 206 -19.68 -4.48 -49.17
C ILE A 206 -20.52 -4.34 -47.89
N ARG A 207 -21.79 -4.74 -47.92
CA ARG A 207 -22.65 -4.78 -46.72
C ARG A 207 -22.04 -5.57 -45.56
N HIS A 208 -21.43 -6.74 -45.83
CA HIS A 208 -20.80 -7.53 -44.78
C HIS A 208 -19.52 -6.88 -44.26
N ALA A 209 -18.75 -6.25 -45.15
CA ALA A 209 -17.59 -5.45 -44.77
C ALA A 209 -17.96 -4.25 -43.89
N THR A 210 -19.01 -3.50 -44.23
CA THR A 210 -19.50 -2.39 -43.40
C THR A 210 -19.94 -2.85 -42.02
N ILE A 211 -20.64 -3.99 -41.92
CA ILE A 211 -21.06 -4.54 -40.62
C ILE A 211 -19.85 -5.04 -39.81
N ALA A 212 -18.87 -5.69 -40.46
CA ALA A 212 -17.61 -6.05 -39.80
C ALA A 212 -16.89 -4.80 -39.28
N ALA A 213 -16.84 -3.73 -40.07
CA ALA A 213 -16.21 -2.47 -39.67
C ALA A 213 -16.91 -1.85 -38.45
N VAL A 214 -18.24 -1.87 -38.39
CA VAL A 214 -19.01 -1.40 -37.22
C VAL A 214 -18.61 -2.17 -35.95
N PHE A 215 -18.53 -3.49 -36.00
CA PHE A 215 -18.12 -4.26 -34.81
C PHE A 215 -16.65 -4.05 -34.44
N LEU A 216 -15.77 -3.85 -35.42
CA LEU A 216 -14.38 -3.51 -35.16
C LEU A 216 -14.24 -2.12 -34.52
N ILE A 217 -15.01 -1.13 -35.00
CA ILE A 217 -15.09 0.21 -34.41
C ILE A 217 -15.58 0.12 -32.96
N LEU A 218 -16.70 -0.56 -32.71
CA LEU A 218 -17.24 -0.75 -31.35
C LEU A 218 -16.24 -1.45 -30.42
N THR A 219 -15.45 -2.40 -30.95
CA THR A 219 -14.37 -3.06 -30.20
C THR A 219 -13.31 -2.06 -29.74
N GLY A 220 -12.87 -1.16 -30.62
CA GLY A 220 -11.84 -0.18 -30.24
C GLY A 220 -12.35 1.01 -29.43
N TYR A 221 -13.60 1.44 -29.63
CA TYR A 221 -14.25 2.43 -28.77
C TYR A 221 -14.56 1.88 -27.36
N ALA A 222 -14.66 0.56 -27.22
CA ALA A 222 -14.69 -0.06 -25.90
C ALA A 222 -13.32 0.04 -25.21
N ARG A 223 -12.26 -0.37 -25.90
CA ARG A 223 -10.87 -0.32 -25.41
C ARG A 223 -9.86 -0.66 -26.53
N TRP A 224 -8.79 0.13 -26.68
CA TRP A 224 -7.80 -0.12 -27.75
C TRP A 224 -7.05 -1.45 -27.62
N GLN A 225 -6.80 -1.94 -26.40
CA GLN A 225 -6.23 -3.28 -26.20
C GLN A 225 -7.06 -4.39 -26.88
N LEU A 226 -8.39 -4.23 -26.99
CA LEU A 226 -9.25 -5.22 -27.65
C LEU A 226 -9.07 -5.23 -29.17
N LEU A 227 -8.51 -4.18 -29.77
CA LEU A 227 -8.12 -4.19 -31.18
C LEU A 227 -6.95 -5.12 -31.45
N VAL A 228 -6.06 -5.31 -30.48
CA VAL A 228 -4.98 -6.31 -30.58
C VAL A 228 -5.60 -7.70 -30.68
N PHE A 229 -6.65 -7.98 -29.90
CA PHE A 229 -7.41 -9.24 -30.00
C PHE A 229 -8.12 -9.39 -31.34
N ALA A 230 -8.81 -8.34 -31.80
CA ALA A 230 -9.49 -8.36 -33.09
C ALA A 230 -8.51 -8.54 -34.26
N ALA A 231 -7.35 -7.88 -34.22
CA ALA A 231 -6.28 -8.02 -35.20
C ALA A 231 -5.72 -9.45 -35.20
N LEU A 232 -5.43 -10.02 -34.03
CA LEU A 232 -4.91 -11.39 -33.93
C LEU A 232 -5.91 -12.42 -34.50
N VAL A 233 -7.20 -12.26 -34.17
CA VAL A 233 -8.28 -13.09 -34.74
C VAL A 233 -8.37 -12.93 -36.25
N ALA A 234 -8.32 -11.69 -36.76
CA ALA A 234 -8.40 -11.41 -38.18
C ALA A 234 -7.20 -11.97 -38.96
N VAL A 235 -5.98 -11.74 -38.47
CA VAL A 235 -4.74 -12.22 -39.08
C VAL A 235 -4.74 -13.76 -39.13
N LEU A 236 -5.02 -14.42 -38.01
CA LEU A 236 -5.05 -15.89 -37.98
C LEU A 236 -6.16 -16.46 -38.87
N TYR A 237 -7.32 -15.80 -38.95
CA TYR A 237 -8.40 -16.24 -39.84
C TYR A 237 -8.04 -16.04 -41.32
N VAL A 238 -7.47 -14.89 -41.68
CA VAL A 238 -7.02 -14.60 -43.04
C VAL A 238 -5.91 -15.55 -43.46
N LEU A 239 -4.91 -15.81 -42.62
CA LEU A 239 -3.85 -16.78 -42.88
C LEU A 239 -4.42 -18.19 -43.06
N TYR A 240 -5.29 -18.62 -42.16
CA TYR A 240 -6.00 -19.89 -42.29
C TYR A 240 -6.75 -19.97 -43.62
N SER A 241 -7.50 -18.93 -43.97
CA SER A 241 -8.31 -18.89 -45.18
C SER A 241 -7.44 -18.91 -46.45
N LEU A 242 -6.33 -18.17 -46.46
CA LEU A 242 -5.34 -18.19 -47.54
C LEU A 242 -4.63 -19.53 -47.69
N LEU A 243 -4.55 -20.34 -46.64
CA LEU A 243 -3.91 -21.67 -46.70
C LEU A 243 -4.90 -22.78 -47.08
N PHE A 244 -6.11 -22.77 -46.51
CA PHE A 244 -7.06 -23.89 -46.61
C PHE A 244 -8.34 -23.59 -47.41
N GLU A 245 -8.57 -22.31 -47.73
CA GLU A 245 -9.80 -21.80 -48.35
C GLU A 245 -9.51 -20.90 -49.58
N ARG A 246 -8.36 -21.12 -50.24
CA ARG A 246 -7.88 -20.35 -51.41
C ARG A 246 -8.94 -20.17 -52.51
N GLN A 247 -9.83 -21.15 -52.67
CA GLN A 247 -10.91 -21.14 -53.65
C GLN A 247 -11.88 -19.94 -53.52
N TYR A 248 -11.97 -19.31 -52.34
CA TYR A 248 -12.83 -18.14 -52.14
C TYR A 248 -12.11 -16.81 -52.38
N TRP A 249 -10.78 -16.80 -52.52
CA TRP A 249 -10.01 -15.56 -52.63
C TRP A 249 -10.02 -15.03 -54.06
N ASN A 250 -10.60 -13.84 -54.23
CA ASN A 250 -10.57 -13.06 -55.47
C ASN A 250 -10.53 -11.55 -55.15
N THR A 251 -10.44 -10.70 -56.17
CA THR A 251 -10.49 -9.23 -56.02
C THR A 251 -11.76 -8.75 -55.32
N HIS A 252 -12.89 -9.43 -55.54
CA HIS A 252 -14.16 -9.14 -54.87
C HIS A 252 -14.16 -9.42 -53.36
N VAL A 253 -13.21 -10.20 -52.81
CA VAL A 253 -13.02 -10.38 -51.36
C VAL A 253 -12.00 -9.40 -50.81
N VAL A 254 -10.91 -9.14 -51.55
CA VAL A 254 -9.86 -8.23 -51.11
C VAL A 254 -10.38 -6.79 -50.94
N VAL A 255 -11.16 -6.29 -51.91
CA VAL A 255 -11.69 -4.92 -51.85
C VAL A 255 -12.55 -4.68 -50.59
N PRO A 256 -13.55 -5.51 -50.25
CA PRO A 256 -14.30 -5.36 -49.01
C PRO A 256 -13.47 -5.48 -47.73
N LEU A 257 -12.42 -6.32 -47.71
CA LEU A 257 -11.52 -6.39 -46.55
C LEU A 257 -10.77 -5.06 -46.36
N VAL A 258 -10.26 -4.47 -47.44
CA VAL A 258 -9.61 -3.15 -47.41
C VAL A 258 -10.62 -2.07 -47.00
N VAL A 259 -11.85 -2.12 -47.51
CA VAL A 259 -12.94 -1.21 -47.11
C VAL A 259 -13.25 -1.34 -45.63
N THR A 260 -13.23 -2.56 -45.06
CA THR A 260 -13.44 -2.78 -43.63
C THR A 260 -12.38 -2.03 -42.81
N VAL A 261 -11.11 -2.20 -43.18
CA VAL A 261 -9.97 -1.54 -42.51
C VAL A 261 -10.04 -0.02 -42.67
N ALA A 262 -10.33 0.48 -43.88
CA ALA A 262 -10.40 1.91 -44.16
C ALA A 262 -11.53 2.61 -43.39
N ILE A 263 -12.74 2.03 -43.37
CA ILE A 263 -13.87 2.58 -42.60
C ILE A 263 -13.52 2.62 -41.11
N SER A 264 -12.93 1.54 -40.58
CA SER A 264 -12.53 1.49 -39.16
C SER A 264 -11.44 2.51 -38.85
N ALA A 265 -10.40 2.64 -39.68
CA ALA A 265 -9.33 3.61 -39.49
C ALA A 265 -9.84 5.06 -39.47
N VAL A 266 -10.71 5.43 -40.41
CA VAL A 266 -11.29 6.78 -40.48
C VAL A 266 -12.15 7.07 -39.24
N ALA A 267 -13.00 6.12 -38.84
CA ALA A 267 -13.87 6.30 -37.66
C ALA A 267 -13.11 6.38 -36.33
N MET A 268 -11.89 5.83 -36.28
CA MET A 268 -11.06 5.80 -35.08
C MET A 268 -10.01 6.92 -35.05
N ALA A 269 -9.84 7.64 -36.17
CA ALA A 269 -8.89 8.74 -36.25
C ALA A 269 -9.16 9.87 -35.25
N PRO A 270 -10.41 10.33 -34.99
CA PRO A 270 -10.67 11.42 -34.06
C PRO A 270 -10.16 11.17 -32.62
N PRO A 271 -10.46 10.03 -31.95
CA PRO A 271 -9.93 9.77 -30.61
C PRO A 271 -8.42 9.44 -30.60
N LEU A 272 -7.84 9.03 -31.73
CA LEU A 272 -6.40 8.77 -31.86
C LEU A 272 -5.59 10.05 -32.14
N TYR A 273 -6.21 11.05 -32.76
CA TYR A 273 -5.53 12.26 -33.21
C TYR A 273 -4.81 13.02 -32.08
N PRO A 274 -5.41 13.26 -30.89
CA PRO A 274 -4.71 13.91 -29.79
C PRO A 274 -3.45 13.17 -29.36
N MET A 275 -3.52 11.83 -29.28
CA MET A 275 -2.36 11.00 -28.93
C MET A 275 -1.28 11.04 -30.01
N LEU A 276 -1.67 10.97 -31.28
CA LEU A 276 -0.73 11.01 -32.39
C LEU A 276 -0.03 12.37 -32.45
N ARG A 277 -0.77 13.46 -32.23
CA ARG A 277 -0.21 14.81 -32.16
C ARG A 277 0.82 14.93 -31.04
N ASP A 278 0.48 14.43 -29.85
CA ASP A 278 1.33 14.45 -28.67
C ASP A 278 2.61 13.60 -28.83
N GLN A 279 2.51 12.42 -29.43
CA GLN A 279 3.68 11.60 -29.78
C GLN A 279 4.57 12.25 -30.84
N LEU A 280 3.99 12.90 -31.83
CA LEU A 280 4.75 13.61 -32.89
C LEU A 280 5.43 14.87 -32.35
N ALA A 281 4.91 15.48 -31.29
CA ALA A 281 5.51 16.63 -30.61
C ALA A 281 6.72 16.25 -29.73
N GLY A 282 6.93 14.96 -29.45
CA GLY A 282 8.06 14.45 -28.66
C GLY A 282 7.85 14.47 -27.15
N GLU A 283 6.76 15.06 -26.66
CA GLU A 283 6.44 15.20 -25.22
C GLU A 283 5.87 13.89 -24.62
N GLY A 284 5.21 13.04 -25.41
CA GLY A 284 4.49 11.86 -24.92
C GLY A 284 5.26 10.52 -24.89
N VAL A 285 6.54 10.49 -25.28
CA VAL A 285 7.28 9.22 -25.46
C VAL A 285 7.47 8.49 -24.13
N GLU A 286 7.83 9.21 -23.05
CA GLU A 286 8.05 8.58 -21.73
C GLU A 286 6.75 8.08 -21.09
N ALA A 287 5.64 8.82 -21.22
CA ALA A 287 4.35 8.47 -20.63
C ALA A 287 3.80 7.12 -21.14
N VAL A 288 4.04 6.78 -22.41
CA VAL A 288 3.58 5.52 -23.03
C VAL A 288 4.34 4.30 -22.52
N PHE A 289 5.58 4.48 -22.06
CA PHE A 289 6.54 3.39 -21.84
C PHE A 289 6.97 3.17 -20.38
N VAL A 290 6.28 3.73 -19.38
CA VAL A 290 6.52 3.38 -17.97
C VAL A 290 6.28 1.88 -17.75
N GLU A 291 7.37 1.11 -17.76
CA GLU A 291 7.39 -0.32 -17.50
C GLU A 291 7.06 -0.56 -16.03
N SER A 292 5.89 -1.15 -15.78
CA SER A 292 5.64 -1.76 -14.48
C SER A 292 6.59 -2.95 -14.37
N GLY A 293 7.62 -2.86 -13.52
CA GLY A 293 8.68 -3.85 -13.34
C GLY A 293 8.26 -5.25 -12.87
N ILE A 294 6.96 -5.58 -12.92
CA ILE A 294 6.43 -6.90 -12.57
C ILE A 294 5.59 -7.43 -13.74
N THR A 295 6.11 -8.44 -14.44
CA THR A 295 5.40 -9.11 -15.53
C THR A 295 4.23 -9.92 -14.97
N ARG A 296 3.00 -9.44 -15.16
CA ARG A 296 1.76 -10.11 -14.73
C ARG A 296 1.40 -11.28 -15.67
N GLN A 297 2.17 -12.36 -15.59
CA GLN A 297 2.02 -13.56 -16.43
C GLN A 297 1.15 -14.65 -15.79
N THR A 298 0.61 -15.56 -16.61
CA THR A 298 -0.30 -16.64 -16.16
C THR A 298 0.48 -17.83 -15.61
N ASP A 299 0.10 -18.32 -14.42
CA ASP A 299 0.60 -19.59 -13.89
C ASP A 299 -0.07 -20.78 -14.61
N LEU A 300 0.69 -21.83 -14.93
CA LEU A 300 0.12 -23.03 -15.56
C LEU A 300 -1.00 -23.68 -14.73
N LEU A 301 -0.93 -23.63 -13.41
CA LEU A 301 -1.98 -24.17 -12.54
C LEU A 301 -3.28 -23.36 -12.64
N ALA A 302 -3.24 -22.12 -13.15
CA ALA A 302 -4.42 -21.28 -13.30
C ALA A 302 -5.49 -21.88 -14.23
N TYR A 303 -5.11 -22.76 -15.16
CA TYR A 303 -6.04 -23.39 -16.10
C TYR A 303 -6.83 -24.58 -15.49
N VAL A 304 -6.35 -25.12 -14.37
CA VAL A 304 -6.90 -26.32 -13.70
C VAL A 304 -7.49 -26.00 -12.33
N VAL A 305 -6.87 -25.07 -11.59
CA VAL A 305 -7.32 -24.69 -10.25
C VAL A 305 -8.50 -23.71 -10.38
N PRO A 306 -9.69 -24.05 -9.87
CA PRO A 306 -10.88 -23.21 -9.97
C PRO A 306 -10.79 -21.96 -9.05
N PRO A 307 -11.73 -21.01 -9.13
CA PRO A 307 -11.82 -19.86 -8.20
C PRO A 307 -11.92 -20.29 -6.72
N ARG A 308 -11.55 -19.40 -5.78
CA ARG A 308 -11.57 -19.70 -4.33
C ARG A 308 -12.98 -20.05 -3.81
N ASN A 309 -14.03 -19.42 -4.35
CA ASN A 309 -15.42 -19.64 -3.96
C ASN A 309 -16.09 -20.81 -4.74
N HIS A 310 -15.29 -21.63 -5.43
CA HIS A 310 -15.80 -22.74 -6.24
C HIS A 310 -15.98 -24.02 -5.40
N LEU A 311 -16.97 -24.85 -5.78
CA LEU A 311 -17.29 -26.11 -5.08
C LEU A 311 -16.10 -27.08 -4.98
N LEU A 312 -15.24 -27.10 -5.99
CA LEU A 312 -14.04 -27.94 -6.06
C LEU A 312 -12.80 -27.28 -5.43
N GLY A 313 -12.94 -26.11 -4.80
CA GLY A 313 -11.82 -25.32 -4.27
C GLY A 313 -10.98 -26.05 -3.22
N GLY A 314 -11.63 -26.85 -2.35
CA GLY A 314 -10.97 -27.60 -1.27
C GLY A 314 -9.98 -28.68 -1.76
N LEU A 315 -10.16 -29.20 -2.98
CA LEU A 315 -9.25 -30.21 -3.55
C LEU A 315 -7.84 -29.69 -3.84
N PHE A 316 -7.66 -28.37 -3.82
CA PHE A 316 -6.41 -27.70 -4.17
C PHE A 316 -5.78 -26.98 -2.98
N GLU A 317 -6.26 -27.25 -1.76
CA GLU A 317 -5.66 -26.78 -0.51
C GLU A 317 -4.22 -27.30 -0.39
N GLY A 318 -3.29 -26.44 0.03
CA GLY A 318 -1.86 -26.75 0.14
C GLY A 318 -0.99 -26.35 -1.07
N LEU A 319 -1.58 -26.01 -2.22
CA LEU A 319 -0.80 -25.43 -3.34
C LEU A 319 -0.47 -23.96 -3.05
N LYS A 320 0.79 -23.57 -3.24
CA LYS A 320 1.24 -22.17 -3.06
C LYS A 320 0.48 -21.21 -3.98
N TYR A 321 0.20 -21.62 -5.23
CA TYR A 321 -0.67 -20.84 -6.13
C TYR A 321 -2.11 -20.74 -5.59
N ALA A 322 -2.65 -21.82 -5.02
CA ALA A 322 -4.00 -21.81 -4.46
C ALA A 322 -4.13 -20.93 -3.21
N ALA A 323 -3.05 -20.82 -2.42
CA ALA A 323 -2.97 -20.00 -1.22
C ALA A 323 -2.53 -18.54 -1.49
N ALA A 324 -2.02 -18.23 -2.68
CA ALA A 324 -1.49 -16.91 -3.00
C ALA A 324 -2.59 -15.83 -2.95
N PHE A 325 -2.31 -14.72 -2.28
CA PHE A 325 -3.16 -13.52 -2.29
C PHE A 325 -3.47 -13.07 -3.73
N GLU A 326 -2.55 -13.25 -4.68
CA GLU A 326 -2.75 -12.98 -6.10
C GLU A 326 -3.94 -13.74 -6.74
N ARG A 327 -4.36 -14.90 -6.21
CA ARG A 327 -5.57 -15.63 -6.63
C ARG A 327 -6.85 -14.88 -6.27
N ALA A 328 -6.83 -14.07 -5.21
CA ALA A 328 -7.97 -13.27 -4.80
C ALA A 328 -8.14 -11.98 -5.64
N TRP A 329 -7.10 -11.56 -6.38
CA TRP A 329 -7.09 -10.24 -7.02
C TRP A 329 -6.64 -10.17 -8.48
N TYR A 330 -5.89 -11.14 -9.03
CA TYR A 330 -5.19 -10.90 -10.30
C TYR A 330 -5.09 -11.99 -11.39
N SER A 331 -5.46 -13.26 -11.21
CA SER A 331 -5.38 -14.20 -12.35
C SER A 331 -6.18 -15.49 -12.12
N ASN A 332 -7.36 -15.60 -12.72
CA ASN A 332 -8.03 -16.88 -12.86
C ASN A 332 -8.24 -17.20 -14.34
N ALA A 333 -7.64 -18.29 -14.81
CA ALA A 333 -7.74 -18.75 -16.20
C ALA A 333 -8.43 -20.12 -16.29
N TYR A 334 -9.20 -20.50 -15.26
CA TYR A 334 -9.83 -21.82 -15.16
C TYR A 334 -10.65 -22.12 -16.41
N LEU A 335 -10.37 -23.25 -17.04
CA LEU A 335 -11.01 -23.62 -18.30
C LEU A 335 -12.38 -24.27 -18.10
N GLY A 336 -12.61 -24.92 -16.96
CA GLY A 336 -13.77 -25.78 -16.70
C GLY A 336 -13.56 -27.21 -17.18
N CYS A 337 -13.74 -28.18 -16.30
CA CYS A 337 -13.62 -29.60 -16.64
C CYS A 337 -14.64 -30.01 -17.72
N ILE A 338 -15.87 -29.51 -17.61
CA ILE A 338 -16.96 -29.83 -18.54
C ILE A 338 -16.67 -29.21 -19.92
N VAL A 339 -16.16 -27.99 -19.93
CA VAL A 339 -15.86 -27.26 -21.16
C VAL A 339 -14.67 -27.87 -21.89
N VAL A 340 -13.62 -28.29 -21.18
CA VAL A 340 -12.49 -29.03 -21.77
C VAL A 340 -12.95 -30.33 -22.42
N PHE A 341 -13.80 -31.10 -21.74
CA PHE A 341 -14.38 -32.32 -22.31
C PHE A 341 -15.15 -32.05 -23.61
N LEU A 342 -16.01 -31.02 -23.60
CA LEU A 342 -16.76 -30.61 -24.79
C LEU A 342 -15.83 -30.11 -25.91
N ALA A 343 -14.81 -29.31 -25.59
CA ALA A 343 -13.86 -28.81 -26.57
C ALA A 343 -13.12 -29.96 -27.26
N ILE A 344 -12.61 -30.94 -26.50
CA ILE A 344 -11.94 -32.14 -27.02
C ILE A 344 -12.88 -32.95 -27.93
N ALA A 345 -14.13 -33.17 -27.49
CA ALA A 345 -15.14 -33.85 -28.30
C ALA A 345 -15.41 -33.12 -29.63
N GLY A 346 -15.37 -31.79 -29.61
CA GLY A 346 -15.66 -30.93 -30.76
C GLY A 346 -14.57 -30.88 -31.83
N VAL A 347 -13.31 -31.19 -31.49
CA VAL A 347 -12.14 -31.14 -32.41
C VAL A 347 -12.43 -31.91 -33.70
N ARG A 348 -12.99 -33.13 -33.60
CA ARG A 348 -13.28 -33.98 -34.78
C ARG A 348 -14.36 -33.39 -35.69
N ARG A 349 -15.29 -32.59 -35.15
CA ARG A 349 -16.42 -32.03 -35.89
C ARG A 349 -16.09 -30.68 -36.54
N ALA A 350 -15.15 -29.94 -35.95
CA ALA A 350 -14.66 -28.67 -36.51
C ALA A 350 -13.96 -28.83 -37.88
N ARG A 351 -13.55 -30.06 -38.25
CA ARG A 351 -12.93 -30.41 -39.55
C ARG A 351 -11.87 -29.38 -39.96
N ARG A 352 -12.03 -28.69 -41.11
CA ARG A 352 -11.03 -27.73 -41.60
C ARG A 352 -10.87 -26.53 -40.66
N LEU A 353 -11.93 -26.06 -39.99
CA LEU A 353 -11.86 -24.92 -39.07
C LEU A 353 -11.13 -25.26 -37.77
N VAL A 354 -10.85 -26.54 -37.51
CA VAL A 354 -10.10 -26.96 -36.31
C VAL A 354 -8.73 -26.31 -36.24
N TRP A 355 -8.06 -26.14 -37.37
CA TRP A 355 -6.73 -25.54 -37.44
C TRP A 355 -6.76 -24.06 -37.07
N PHE A 356 -7.80 -23.35 -37.48
CA PHE A 356 -8.02 -21.96 -37.06
C PHE A 356 -8.27 -21.87 -35.55
N TRP A 357 -9.20 -22.67 -35.01
CA TRP A 357 -9.53 -22.62 -33.59
C TRP A 357 -8.39 -23.09 -32.70
N ALA A 358 -7.70 -24.17 -33.06
CA ALA A 358 -6.53 -24.67 -32.36
C ALA A 358 -5.35 -23.69 -32.45
N GLY A 359 -5.12 -23.08 -33.61
CA GLY A 359 -4.11 -22.04 -33.78
C GLY A 359 -4.39 -20.80 -32.93
N LEU A 360 -5.63 -20.31 -32.94
CA LEU A 360 -6.04 -19.18 -32.11
C LEU A 360 -5.93 -19.50 -30.61
N ALA A 361 -6.33 -20.70 -30.18
CA ALA A 361 -6.18 -21.15 -28.79
C ALA A 361 -4.70 -21.24 -28.39
N LEU A 362 -3.87 -21.86 -29.23
CA LEU A 362 -2.44 -22.04 -28.97
C LEU A 362 -1.71 -20.69 -28.87
N VAL A 363 -1.93 -19.79 -29.83
CA VAL A 363 -1.28 -18.46 -29.81
C VAL A 363 -1.75 -17.65 -28.60
N SER A 364 -3.05 -17.64 -28.30
CA SER A 364 -3.58 -16.93 -27.12
C SER A 364 -3.02 -17.49 -25.82
N TRP A 365 -2.91 -18.83 -25.71
CA TRP A 365 -2.37 -19.51 -24.54
C TRP A 365 -0.87 -19.23 -24.36
N LEU A 366 -0.06 -19.38 -25.42
CA LEU A 366 1.38 -19.10 -25.37
C LEU A 366 1.67 -17.63 -25.01
N LEU A 367 0.92 -16.69 -25.57
CA LEU A 367 1.06 -15.28 -25.21
C LEU A 367 0.60 -15.00 -23.77
N ALA A 368 -0.38 -15.75 -23.25
CA ALA A 368 -0.84 -15.59 -21.87
C ALA A 368 0.17 -16.05 -20.82
N LEU A 369 1.03 -17.02 -21.14
CA LEU A 369 2.07 -17.53 -20.24
C LEU A 369 3.20 -16.53 -19.97
N GLY A 370 3.37 -15.50 -20.82
CA GLY A 370 4.40 -14.48 -20.64
C GLY A 370 5.81 -14.94 -21.03
N PRO A 371 6.85 -14.15 -20.68
CA PRO A 371 8.22 -14.38 -21.12
C PRO A 371 8.89 -15.60 -20.47
N ALA A 372 8.49 -15.99 -19.27
CA ALA A 372 9.08 -17.10 -18.52
C ALA A 372 8.01 -18.03 -17.93
N LEU A 373 8.34 -19.30 -17.77
CA LEU A 373 7.41 -20.27 -17.19
C LEU A 373 7.08 -19.95 -15.72
N ARG A 374 5.78 -19.93 -15.38
CA ARG A 374 5.31 -19.83 -13.99
C ARG A 374 4.52 -21.07 -13.59
N PHE A 375 4.90 -21.70 -12.48
CA PHE A 375 4.25 -22.90 -11.96
C PHE A 375 4.18 -22.85 -10.43
N ASN A 376 2.98 -23.05 -9.89
CA ASN A 376 2.70 -23.05 -8.45
C ASN A 376 3.23 -21.81 -7.70
N GLY A 377 3.12 -20.63 -8.32
CA GLY A 377 3.57 -19.35 -7.78
C GLY A 377 5.07 -19.09 -7.98
N HIS A 378 5.85 -20.05 -8.46
CA HIS A 378 7.27 -19.89 -8.74
C HIS A 378 7.53 -19.54 -10.22
N VAL A 379 8.42 -18.59 -10.47
CA VAL A 379 8.85 -18.19 -11.82
C VAL A 379 10.17 -18.88 -12.15
N TYR A 380 10.20 -19.64 -13.24
CA TYR A 380 11.36 -20.35 -13.76
C TYR A 380 11.96 -19.54 -14.91
N SER A 381 12.83 -18.59 -14.58
CA SER A 381 13.48 -17.69 -15.55
C SER A 381 14.40 -18.40 -16.54
N SER A 382 14.86 -19.61 -16.24
CA SER A 382 15.66 -20.44 -17.16
C SER A 382 14.87 -21.00 -18.34
N VAL A 383 13.53 -21.01 -18.24
CA VAL A 383 12.64 -21.52 -19.30
C VAL A 383 12.00 -20.35 -20.03
N THR A 384 12.68 -19.88 -21.07
CA THR A 384 12.20 -18.79 -21.93
C THR A 384 11.08 -19.28 -22.84
N LEU A 385 9.97 -18.54 -22.87
CA LEU A 385 8.79 -18.85 -23.68
C LEU A 385 8.70 -17.95 -24.93
N PRO A 386 7.92 -18.34 -25.97
CA PRO A 386 7.82 -17.60 -27.23
C PRO A 386 7.36 -16.14 -27.13
N TYR A 387 6.80 -15.71 -26.00
CA TYR A 387 6.40 -14.32 -25.78
C TYR A 387 7.57 -13.35 -25.94
N THR A 388 8.79 -13.75 -25.57
CA THR A 388 10.00 -12.90 -25.70
C THR A 388 10.31 -12.51 -27.15
N LEU A 389 9.87 -13.30 -28.13
CA LEU A 389 10.03 -12.98 -29.55
C LEU A 389 9.15 -11.81 -30.02
N VAL A 390 8.07 -11.54 -29.30
CA VAL A 390 7.06 -10.53 -29.68
C VAL A 390 6.87 -9.45 -28.63
N GLU A 391 7.56 -9.52 -27.50
CA GLU A 391 7.46 -8.56 -26.38
C GLU A 391 7.78 -7.12 -26.82
N GLY A 392 8.76 -6.95 -27.71
CA GLY A 392 9.11 -5.64 -28.29
C GLY A 392 8.12 -5.13 -29.34
N PHE A 393 7.18 -5.95 -29.81
CA PHE A 393 6.20 -5.53 -30.82
C PHE A 393 5.15 -4.62 -30.19
N LEU A 394 5.02 -3.39 -30.69
CA LEU A 394 4.20 -2.32 -30.08
C LEU A 394 2.77 -2.76 -29.70
N PRO A 395 1.99 -3.47 -30.55
CA PRO A 395 0.67 -3.98 -30.16
C PRO A 395 0.68 -4.93 -28.95
N ILE A 396 1.73 -5.75 -28.79
CA ILE A 396 1.87 -6.66 -27.65
C ILE A 396 2.31 -5.87 -26.41
N ARG A 397 3.24 -4.92 -26.56
CA ARG A 397 3.71 -4.07 -25.46
C ARG A 397 2.56 -3.27 -24.80
N ILE A 398 1.60 -2.79 -25.60
CA ILE A 398 0.40 -2.08 -25.12
C ILE A 398 -0.47 -2.95 -24.18
N MET A 399 -0.38 -4.28 -24.29
CA MET A 399 -1.12 -5.19 -23.41
C MET A 399 -0.61 -5.14 -21.97
N ARG A 400 0.67 -4.80 -21.72
CA ARG A 400 1.40 -4.73 -20.42
C ARG A 400 1.41 -5.99 -19.55
N ALA A 401 0.33 -6.75 -19.57
CA ALA A 401 0.11 -7.94 -18.77
C ALA A 401 -0.20 -9.12 -19.71
N PRO A 402 0.75 -10.05 -19.91
CA PRO A 402 0.56 -11.20 -20.79
C PRO A 402 -0.74 -11.97 -20.49
N ARG A 403 -1.11 -12.11 -19.22
CA ARG A 403 -2.34 -12.82 -18.79
C ARG A 403 -3.63 -12.37 -19.48
N ARG A 404 -3.71 -11.15 -20.00
CA ARG A 404 -4.91 -10.62 -20.66
C ARG A 404 -5.29 -11.42 -21.90
N PHE A 405 -4.35 -12.13 -22.54
CA PHE A 405 -4.65 -13.04 -23.65
C PHE A 405 -5.57 -14.21 -23.25
N ASN A 406 -5.76 -14.50 -21.95
CA ASN A 406 -6.79 -15.44 -21.48
C ASN A 406 -8.22 -14.98 -21.78
N VAL A 407 -8.46 -13.68 -21.96
CA VAL A 407 -9.76 -13.16 -22.39
C VAL A 407 -10.04 -13.58 -23.85
N LEU A 408 -9.00 -13.57 -24.69
CA LEU A 408 -9.10 -14.01 -26.08
C LEU A 408 -9.30 -15.53 -26.19
N LEU A 409 -8.67 -16.30 -25.30
CA LEU A 409 -8.77 -17.77 -25.25
C LEU A 409 -10.23 -18.27 -25.10
N ALA A 410 -11.13 -17.45 -24.53
CA ALA A 410 -12.55 -17.77 -24.42
C ALA A 410 -13.21 -18.04 -25.78
N LEU A 411 -12.82 -17.33 -26.84
CA LEU A 411 -13.43 -17.41 -28.16
C LEU A 411 -13.25 -18.79 -28.83
N PRO A 412 -12.00 -19.29 -29.03
CA PRO A 412 -11.80 -20.62 -29.61
C PRO A 412 -12.33 -21.74 -28.72
N VAL A 413 -12.19 -21.63 -27.39
CA VAL A 413 -12.68 -22.66 -26.46
C VAL A 413 -14.20 -22.77 -26.52
N ALA A 414 -14.92 -21.64 -26.51
CA ALA A 414 -16.37 -21.63 -26.64
C ALA A 414 -16.84 -22.21 -28.00
N ALA A 415 -16.15 -21.90 -29.10
CA ALA A 415 -16.48 -22.44 -30.41
C ALA A 415 -16.30 -23.97 -30.45
N MET A 416 -15.16 -24.47 -29.95
CA MET A 416 -14.87 -25.91 -29.88
C MET A 416 -15.87 -26.64 -28.97
N ALA A 417 -16.22 -26.07 -27.82
CA ALA A 417 -17.26 -26.62 -26.94
C ALA A 417 -18.61 -26.71 -27.65
N GLY A 418 -18.99 -25.69 -28.42
CA GLY A 418 -20.19 -25.71 -29.28
C GLY A 418 -20.17 -26.86 -30.29
N TYR A 419 -19.02 -27.11 -30.95
CA TYR A 419 -18.88 -28.29 -31.83
C TYR A 419 -18.99 -29.62 -31.07
N GLY A 420 -18.48 -29.69 -29.84
CA GLY A 420 -18.61 -30.87 -28.98
C GLY A 420 -20.05 -31.21 -28.64
N VAL A 421 -20.86 -30.19 -28.37
CA VAL A 421 -22.30 -30.35 -28.14
C VAL A 421 -23.01 -30.93 -29.36
N LEU A 422 -22.59 -30.58 -30.59
CA LEU A 422 -23.11 -31.20 -31.81
C LEU A 422 -22.74 -32.69 -31.90
N VAL A 423 -21.53 -33.07 -31.49
CA VAL A 423 -21.09 -34.48 -31.49
C VAL A 423 -21.89 -35.31 -30.50
N LEU A 424 -22.08 -34.80 -29.28
CA LEU A 424 -22.88 -35.46 -28.24
C LEU A 424 -24.33 -35.63 -28.68
N ARG A 425 -24.91 -34.59 -29.27
CA ARG A 425 -26.26 -34.68 -29.84
C ARG A 425 -26.36 -35.76 -30.90
N ASP A 426 -25.44 -35.78 -31.86
CA ASP A 426 -25.46 -36.77 -32.96
C ASP A 426 -25.24 -38.20 -32.40
N HIS A 427 -24.54 -38.35 -31.28
CA HIS A 427 -24.43 -39.62 -30.57
C HIS A 427 -25.74 -40.02 -29.87
N VAL A 428 -26.39 -39.10 -29.15
CA VAL A 428 -27.65 -39.35 -28.45
C VAL A 428 -28.79 -39.64 -29.43
N HIS A 429 -28.88 -38.93 -30.55
CA HIS A 429 -29.87 -39.22 -31.60
C HIS A 429 -29.68 -40.59 -32.24
N ARG A 430 -28.44 -41.10 -32.30
CA ARG A 430 -28.17 -42.47 -32.77
C ARG A 430 -28.64 -43.52 -31.78
N LEU A 431 -28.51 -43.26 -30.48
CA LEU A 431 -28.93 -44.18 -29.41
C LEU A 431 -30.43 -44.12 -29.11
N ASN A 432 -31.08 -42.97 -29.27
CA ASN A 432 -32.51 -42.80 -28.99
C ASN A 432 -33.11 -41.62 -29.77
N SER A 433 -34.24 -41.85 -30.46
CA SER A 433 -34.90 -40.84 -31.31
C SER A 433 -35.80 -39.85 -30.52
N LYS A 434 -36.00 -40.06 -29.21
CA LYS A 434 -36.88 -39.20 -28.40
C LYS A 434 -36.28 -37.80 -28.19
N ARG A 435 -36.96 -36.78 -28.75
CA ARG A 435 -36.63 -35.34 -28.58
C ARG A 435 -36.43 -34.90 -27.12
N PHE A 436 -37.20 -35.47 -26.19
CA PHE A 436 -37.14 -35.11 -24.77
C PHE A 436 -35.74 -35.35 -24.16
N LEU A 437 -35.11 -36.49 -24.46
CA LEU A 437 -33.81 -36.85 -23.90
C LEU A 437 -32.70 -35.90 -24.39
N SER A 438 -32.77 -35.47 -25.65
CA SER A 438 -31.84 -34.48 -26.20
C SER A 438 -31.99 -33.12 -25.51
N ILE A 439 -33.22 -32.67 -25.25
CA ILE A 439 -33.48 -31.41 -24.53
C ILE A 439 -32.97 -31.51 -23.08
N ALA A 440 -33.30 -32.59 -22.38
CA ALA A 440 -32.83 -32.84 -21.01
C ALA A 440 -31.30 -32.84 -20.92
N LEU A 441 -30.60 -33.47 -21.89
CA LEU A 441 -29.14 -33.44 -21.96
C LEU A 441 -28.61 -32.01 -22.13
N PHE A 442 -29.21 -31.17 -22.99
CA PHE A 442 -28.75 -29.80 -23.18
C PHE A 442 -28.99 -28.94 -21.94
N VAL A 443 -30.12 -29.11 -21.26
CA VAL A 443 -30.39 -28.44 -19.98
C VAL A 443 -29.38 -28.88 -18.93
N LEU A 444 -29.09 -30.19 -18.83
CA LEU A 444 -28.07 -30.71 -17.92
C LEU A 444 -26.68 -30.15 -18.25
N LEU A 445 -26.27 -30.13 -19.52
CA LEU A 445 -24.99 -29.54 -19.92
C LEU A 445 -24.91 -28.04 -19.61
N ALA A 446 -26.00 -27.30 -19.83
CA ALA A 446 -26.06 -25.87 -19.49
C ALA A 446 -25.90 -25.65 -17.98
N LEU A 447 -26.60 -26.44 -17.17
CA LEU A 447 -26.49 -26.40 -15.71
C LEU A 447 -25.07 -26.79 -15.25
N LEU A 448 -24.49 -27.85 -15.81
CA LEU A 448 -23.13 -28.27 -15.49
C LEU A 448 -22.10 -27.20 -15.84
N VAL A 449 -22.21 -26.55 -16.99
CA VAL A 449 -21.33 -25.41 -17.35
C VAL A 449 -21.51 -24.24 -16.38
N CYS A 450 -22.75 -23.91 -16.01
CA CYS A 450 -23.00 -22.83 -15.04
C CYS A 450 -22.44 -23.18 -13.65
N LEU A 451 -22.58 -24.44 -13.21
CA LEU A 451 -22.03 -24.93 -11.94
C LEU A 451 -20.50 -24.93 -11.94
N ASP A 452 -19.88 -25.36 -13.04
CA ASP A 452 -18.42 -25.40 -13.24
C ASP A 452 -17.81 -23.99 -13.27
N TYR A 453 -18.59 -22.97 -13.66
CA TYR A 453 -18.18 -21.56 -13.67
C TYR A 453 -18.76 -20.73 -12.52
N LEU A 454 -19.45 -21.37 -11.57
CA LEU A 454 -20.19 -20.67 -10.53
C LEU A 454 -19.23 -19.95 -9.57
N GLN A 455 -19.44 -18.65 -9.39
CA GLN A 455 -18.64 -17.78 -8.51
C GLN A 455 -19.52 -16.94 -7.58
N VAL A 456 -20.59 -17.55 -7.06
CA VAL A 456 -21.57 -16.88 -6.20
C VAL A 456 -21.23 -17.12 -4.71
N PRO A 457 -21.28 -16.09 -3.85
CA PRO A 457 -21.58 -14.69 -4.16
C PRO A 457 -20.44 -14.01 -4.92
N VAL A 458 -20.79 -13.22 -5.94
CA VAL A 458 -19.88 -12.28 -6.59
C VAL A 458 -19.58 -11.16 -5.59
N ARG A 459 -18.32 -10.76 -5.53
CA ARG A 459 -17.89 -9.68 -4.64
C ARG A 459 -18.49 -8.35 -5.12
N THR A 460 -19.00 -7.58 -4.18
CA THR A 460 -19.54 -6.24 -4.42
C THR A 460 -18.83 -5.21 -3.54
N PHE A 461 -18.86 -3.96 -3.99
CA PHE A 461 -18.33 -2.80 -3.29
C PHE A 461 -19.49 -1.94 -2.83
N ASP A 462 -19.54 -1.64 -1.53
CA ASP A 462 -20.57 -0.79 -0.93
C ASP A 462 -20.31 0.68 -1.31
N THR A 463 -21.33 1.35 -1.86
CA THR A 463 -21.22 2.75 -2.28
C THR A 463 -21.54 3.75 -1.17
N ASP A 464 -21.81 3.29 0.05
CA ASP A 464 -21.99 4.17 1.20
C ASP A 464 -20.74 5.05 1.42
N VAL A 465 -20.98 6.36 1.56
CA VAL A 465 -19.95 7.36 1.85
C VAL A 465 -20.35 8.20 3.06
N SER A 466 -19.40 8.97 3.58
CA SER A 466 -19.69 9.93 4.64
C SER A 466 -20.76 10.96 4.21
N PRO A 467 -21.76 11.26 5.07
CA PRO A 467 -22.70 12.36 4.84
C PRO A 467 -22.03 13.72 4.68
N PHE A 468 -20.81 13.90 5.21
CA PHE A 468 -20.04 15.13 5.04
C PHE A 468 -19.90 15.57 3.59
N TYR A 469 -19.71 14.63 2.65
CA TYR A 469 -19.58 14.97 1.23
C TYR A 469 -20.83 15.63 0.65
N GLN A 470 -22.02 15.39 1.22
CA GLN A 470 -23.25 16.08 0.80
C GLN A 470 -23.27 17.53 1.30
N SER A 471 -22.63 17.83 2.43
CA SER A 471 -22.51 19.21 2.92
C SER A 471 -21.64 20.08 2.01
N LEU A 472 -20.60 19.49 1.39
CA LEU A 472 -19.73 20.18 0.45
C LEU A 472 -20.43 20.60 -0.85
N VAL A 473 -21.54 19.94 -1.23
CA VAL A 473 -22.34 20.30 -2.41
C VAL A 473 -23.03 21.66 -2.23
N ALA A 474 -23.32 22.04 -0.98
CA ALA A 474 -23.97 23.30 -0.66
C ALA A 474 -22.98 24.48 -0.58
N GLU A 475 -21.67 24.21 -0.55
CA GLU A 475 -20.66 25.27 -0.55
C GLU A 475 -20.55 25.91 -1.95
N PRO A 476 -20.67 27.24 -2.07
CA PRO A 476 -20.62 27.92 -3.37
C PRO A 476 -19.19 28.07 -3.92
N ASP A 477 -18.18 28.02 -3.05
CA ASP A 477 -16.79 28.20 -3.43
C ASP A 477 -16.22 26.92 -4.03
N ARG A 478 -15.31 27.08 -5.00
CA ARG A 478 -14.48 26.00 -5.50
C ARG A 478 -13.20 25.96 -4.67
N PHE A 479 -12.87 24.82 -4.09
CA PHE A 479 -11.66 24.59 -3.29
C PHE A 479 -11.27 23.11 -3.36
N ALA A 480 -10.04 22.75 -2.96
CA ALA A 480 -9.54 21.39 -3.04
C ALA A 480 -9.55 20.63 -1.70
N LEU A 481 -9.54 19.30 -1.79
CA LEU A 481 -9.45 18.38 -0.65
C LEU A 481 -8.16 17.54 -0.74
N LEU A 482 -7.43 17.45 0.36
CA LEU A 482 -6.33 16.49 0.53
C LEU A 482 -6.87 15.22 1.19
N ASN A 483 -6.66 14.06 0.58
CA ASN A 483 -7.16 12.78 1.11
C ASN A 483 -6.00 11.96 1.72
N LEU A 484 -6.17 11.49 2.95
CA LEU A 484 -5.23 10.61 3.64
C LEU A 484 -5.82 9.19 3.82
N PRO A 485 -5.03 8.12 3.61
CA PRO A 485 -3.65 8.13 3.13
C PRO A 485 -3.54 8.59 1.68
N THR A 486 -2.45 9.29 1.37
CA THR A 486 -2.08 9.68 0.01
C THR A 486 -1.71 8.48 -0.87
N GLY A 487 -1.71 8.68 -2.19
CA GLY A 487 -1.23 7.75 -3.19
C GLY A 487 -2.30 7.01 -4.01
N ARG A 488 -1.87 6.52 -5.18
CA ARG A 488 -2.71 6.02 -6.28
C ARG A 488 -3.70 4.90 -5.92
N THR A 489 -3.33 4.00 -5.01
CA THR A 489 -4.13 2.79 -4.75
C THR A 489 -5.49 3.11 -4.11
N LYS A 490 -5.61 4.22 -3.40
CA LYS A 490 -6.84 4.64 -2.70
C LYS A 490 -7.55 5.81 -3.38
N SER A 491 -6.93 6.41 -4.41
CA SER A 491 -7.52 7.51 -5.17
C SER A 491 -8.81 7.13 -5.90
N GLY A 492 -9.02 5.85 -6.26
CA GLY A 492 -10.27 5.40 -6.89
C GLY A 492 -11.51 5.69 -6.04
N TYR A 493 -11.43 5.46 -4.73
CA TYR A 493 -12.51 5.80 -3.79
C TYR A 493 -12.71 7.31 -3.66
N CYS A 494 -11.62 8.07 -3.55
CA CYS A 494 -11.70 9.53 -3.48
C CYS A 494 -12.32 10.14 -4.74
N MET A 495 -11.99 9.61 -5.92
CA MET A 495 -12.63 9.97 -7.18
C MET A 495 -14.12 9.60 -7.19
N PHE A 496 -14.50 8.44 -6.63
CA PHE A 496 -15.92 8.12 -6.46
C PHE A 496 -16.64 9.14 -5.56
N CYS A 497 -16.08 9.51 -4.40
CA CYS A 497 -16.62 10.55 -3.54
C CYS A 497 -16.72 11.91 -4.25
N GLN A 498 -15.76 12.24 -5.13
CA GLN A 498 -15.81 13.45 -5.96
C GLN A 498 -17.01 13.50 -6.90
N THR A 499 -17.57 12.36 -7.32
CA THR A 499 -18.82 12.36 -8.11
C THR A 499 -20.03 12.91 -7.34
N ILE A 500 -19.93 13.01 -6.01
CA ILE A 500 -20.94 13.56 -5.11
C ILE A 500 -20.66 15.04 -4.85
N HIS A 501 -19.47 15.38 -4.34
CA HIS A 501 -19.15 16.74 -3.89
C HIS A 501 -18.65 17.68 -5.00
N GLY A 502 -18.17 17.17 -6.13
CA GLY A 502 -17.71 17.97 -7.28
C GLY A 502 -16.40 18.77 -7.10
N GLN A 503 -15.94 18.97 -5.86
CA GLN A 503 -14.70 19.69 -5.55
C GLN A 503 -13.42 18.98 -6.04
N PRO A 504 -12.39 19.73 -6.48
CA PRO A 504 -11.06 19.18 -6.79
C PRO A 504 -10.41 18.40 -5.64
N ILE A 505 -9.52 17.47 -5.99
CA ILE A 505 -8.72 16.70 -5.03
C ILE A 505 -7.24 16.75 -5.42
N VAL A 506 -6.36 16.78 -4.41
CA VAL A 506 -4.90 16.95 -4.59
C VAL A 506 -4.27 15.78 -5.35
N GLU A 507 -4.78 14.56 -5.17
CA GLU A 507 -4.29 13.37 -5.86
C GLU A 507 -5.40 12.63 -6.61
N GLY A 508 -5.05 11.85 -7.63
CA GLY A 508 -5.99 11.05 -8.40
C GLY A 508 -5.39 9.79 -9.01
N SER A 509 -6.19 9.02 -9.74
CA SER A 509 -5.72 7.86 -10.51
C SER A 509 -5.94 8.08 -11.99
N VAL A 510 -4.84 8.17 -12.74
CA VAL A 510 -4.85 8.13 -14.21
C VAL A 510 -3.96 7.02 -14.75
N ALA A 511 -4.26 6.50 -15.93
CA ALA A 511 -3.53 5.36 -16.49
C ALA A 511 -2.03 5.63 -16.65
N ARG A 512 -1.66 6.86 -17.01
CA ARG A 512 -0.30 7.33 -17.26
C ARG A 512 -0.20 8.79 -16.78
N PRO A 513 0.03 9.02 -15.48
CA PRO A 513 0.20 10.38 -14.99
C PRO A 513 1.49 10.96 -15.61
N PRO A 514 1.43 12.15 -16.21
CA PRO A 514 2.62 12.89 -16.58
C PRO A 514 3.33 13.37 -15.30
N ARG A 515 4.63 13.65 -15.35
CA ARG A 515 5.41 14.00 -14.15
C ARG A 515 4.91 15.29 -13.52
N GLU A 516 4.47 16.22 -14.37
CA GLU A 516 3.92 17.52 -14.01
C GLU A 516 2.67 17.41 -13.11
N ALA A 517 1.94 16.30 -13.19
CA ALA A 517 0.75 16.09 -12.36
C ALA A 517 1.09 15.90 -10.87
N GLU A 518 2.29 15.40 -10.55
CA GLU A 518 2.70 15.12 -9.17
C GLU A 518 3.59 16.23 -8.59
N GLU A 519 3.93 17.27 -9.36
CA GLU A 519 4.86 18.33 -8.96
C GLU A 519 4.49 19.05 -7.67
N PHE A 520 3.21 19.31 -7.42
CA PHE A 520 2.78 19.96 -6.17
C PHE A 520 3.12 19.11 -4.94
N VAL A 521 2.88 17.80 -5.02
CA VAL A 521 3.14 16.85 -3.94
C VAL A 521 4.65 16.62 -3.81
N ASP A 522 5.37 16.47 -4.92
CA ASP A 522 6.81 16.23 -4.95
C ASP A 522 7.62 17.41 -4.37
N ASN A 523 7.19 18.64 -4.65
CA ASN A 523 7.90 19.85 -4.23
C ASN A 523 7.50 20.35 -2.84
N ASN A 524 6.46 19.79 -2.22
CA ASN A 524 6.05 20.12 -0.86
C ASN A 524 6.65 19.07 0.10
N PRO A 525 7.61 19.44 0.99
CA PRO A 525 8.28 18.48 1.88
C PRO A 525 7.31 17.68 2.76
N PHE A 526 6.27 18.34 3.29
CA PHE A 526 5.24 17.69 4.10
C PHE A 526 4.48 16.63 3.31
N LEU A 527 4.02 16.97 2.10
CA LEU A 527 3.26 16.02 1.25
C LEU A 527 4.15 14.89 0.69
N ALA A 528 5.38 15.21 0.29
CA ALA A 528 6.34 14.25 -0.23
C ALA A 528 6.66 13.18 0.83
N TYR A 529 6.99 13.62 2.05
CA TYR A 529 7.26 12.72 3.17
C TYR A 529 6.03 11.88 3.53
N LEU A 530 4.85 12.51 3.58
CA LEU A 530 3.58 11.83 3.88
C LEU A 530 3.25 10.75 2.85
N ARG A 531 3.52 10.98 1.56
CA ARG A 531 3.32 10.00 0.49
C ARG A 531 4.29 8.83 0.56
N GLU A 532 5.56 9.09 0.90
CA GLU A 532 6.60 8.06 0.98
C GLU A 532 6.48 7.20 2.25
N ASN A 533 6.29 7.85 3.40
CA ASN A 533 6.35 7.21 4.72
C ASN A 533 4.97 6.90 5.31
N ARG A 534 3.90 7.50 4.76
CA ARG A 534 2.51 7.39 5.28
C ARG A 534 2.34 7.91 6.70
N MET A 535 3.31 8.68 7.18
CA MET A 535 3.37 9.35 8.48
C MET A 535 3.84 10.79 8.26
N THR A 536 3.61 11.64 9.24
CA THR A 536 4.10 13.02 9.26
C THR A 536 5.60 13.06 9.55
N ASP A 537 6.28 14.07 9.02
CA ASP A 537 7.72 14.24 9.23
C ASP A 537 7.97 14.83 10.62
N PRO A 538 8.64 14.10 11.54
CA PRO A 538 8.95 14.62 12.87
C PRO A 538 9.92 15.81 12.84
N THR A 539 10.61 16.04 11.71
CA THR A 539 11.51 17.19 11.52
C THR A 539 10.81 18.46 11.05
N LEU A 540 9.49 18.41 10.81
CA LEU A 540 8.65 19.56 10.45
C LEU A 540 7.69 19.90 11.61
N PRO A 541 8.19 20.45 12.73
CA PRO A 541 7.37 20.77 13.89
C PRO A 541 6.38 21.91 13.65
N ASP A 542 6.58 22.72 12.62
CA ASP A 542 5.86 23.94 12.27
C ASP A 542 4.50 23.69 11.58
N VAL A 543 3.58 23.06 12.31
CA VAL A 543 2.27 22.60 11.79
C VAL A 543 1.54 23.66 10.98
N SER A 544 1.31 24.86 11.53
CA SER A 544 0.58 25.91 10.80
C SER A 544 1.27 26.32 9.52
N ARG A 545 2.61 26.43 9.50
CA ARG A 545 3.35 26.81 8.29
C ARG A 545 3.25 25.73 7.19
N GLN A 546 3.21 24.46 7.56
CA GLN A 546 2.98 23.38 6.59
C GLN A 546 1.54 23.40 6.05
N LEU A 547 0.56 23.70 6.90
CA LEU A 547 -0.85 23.80 6.52
C LEU A 547 -1.16 25.08 5.71
N ASP A 548 -0.47 26.19 5.98
CA ASP A 548 -0.61 27.46 5.27
C ASP A 548 -0.27 27.29 3.79
N ILE A 549 0.75 26.49 3.44
CA ILE A 549 1.08 26.17 2.04
C ILE A 549 -0.11 25.49 1.34
N LEU A 550 -0.87 24.66 2.06
CA LEU A 550 -2.07 24.01 1.53
C LEU A 550 -3.23 25.00 1.42
N ALA A 551 -3.43 25.85 2.44
CA ALA A 551 -4.47 26.86 2.45
C ALA A 551 -4.27 27.92 1.35
N GLU A 552 -3.02 28.37 1.11
CA GLU A 552 -2.64 29.28 0.03
C GLU A 552 -2.86 28.68 -1.36
N ALA A 553 -2.74 27.35 -1.49
CA ALA A 553 -3.11 26.62 -2.69
C ALA A 553 -4.63 26.45 -2.84
N ASP A 554 -5.45 26.95 -1.91
CA ASP A 554 -6.91 26.76 -1.83
C ASP A 554 -7.32 25.29 -1.59
N ILE A 555 -6.49 24.55 -0.86
CA ILE A 555 -6.83 23.25 -0.29
C ILE A 555 -7.38 23.51 1.11
N ARG A 556 -8.69 23.33 1.29
CA ARG A 556 -9.42 23.75 2.50
C ARG A 556 -9.52 22.68 3.58
N TYR A 557 -9.60 21.42 3.15
CA TYR A 557 -9.82 20.30 4.07
C TYR A 557 -8.82 19.16 3.84
N ILE A 558 -8.37 18.59 4.95
CA ILE A 558 -7.66 17.32 5.01
C ILE A 558 -8.63 16.25 5.48
N ILE A 559 -8.86 15.23 4.66
CA ILE A 559 -9.81 14.15 4.92
C ILE A 559 -9.05 12.87 5.24
N MET A 560 -9.08 12.46 6.49
CA MET A 560 -8.52 11.19 6.96
C MET A 560 -9.54 10.06 6.81
N HIS A 561 -9.28 9.12 5.90
CA HIS A 561 -10.15 7.95 5.67
C HIS A 561 -9.83 6.80 6.64
N LYS A 562 -10.71 6.58 7.61
CA LYS A 562 -10.50 5.66 8.74
C LYS A 562 -10.40 4.18 8.36
N SER A 563 -11.06 3.78 7.26
CA SER A 563 -11.06 2.40 6.75
C SER A 563 -9.82 2.06 5.94
N TYR A 564 -9.07 3.06 5.47
CA TYR A 564 -7.87 2.88 4.65
C TYR A 564 -6.57 3.20 5.39
N ALA A 565 -6.67 3.82 6.57
CA ALA A 565 -5.54 4.15 7.44
C ALA A 565 -5.35 3.11 8.55
N PHE A 566 -4.10 2.71 8.79
CA PHE A 566 -3.72 1.84 9.89
C PHE A 566 -3.87 2.55 11.25
N PRO A 567 -3.98 1.81 12.37
CA PRO A 567 -4.10 2.41 13.70
C PRO A 567 -2.98 3.40 14.04
N TRP A 568 -1.73 3.10 13.68
CA TRP A 568 -0.58 3.97 13.93
C TRP A 568 -0.58 5.23 13.05
N GLU A 569 -0.99 5.13 11.77
CA GLU A 569 -1.14 6.29 10.89
C GLU A 569 -2.17 7.28 11.43
N LYS A 570 -3.32 6.75 11.90
CA LYS A 570 -4.35 7.59 12.52
C LYS A 570 -3.89 8.25 13.80
N ALA A 571 -3.09 7.55 14.60
CA ALA A 571 -2.52 8.09 15.83
C ALA A 571 -1.52 9.21 15.50
N ASP A 572 -0.60 8.94 14.57
CA ASP A 572 0.40 9.90 14.08
C ASP A 572 -0.24 11.20 13.58
N TRP A 573 -1.17 11.11 12.62
CA TRP A 573 -1.81 12.31 12.05
C TRP A 573 -2.61 13.09 13.08
N ARG A 574 -3.30 12.41 14.01
CA ARG A 574 -4.03 13.07 15.11
C ARG A 574 -3.09 13.81 16.05
N THR A 575 -1.97 13.18 16.41
CA THR A 575 -0.95 13.79 17.25
C THR A 575 -0.31 14.98 16.54
N TYR A 576 0.01 14.86 15.25
CA TYR A 576 0.63 15.94 14.48
C TYR A 576 -0.28 17.16 14.33
N PHE A 577 -1.55 16.98 13.93
CA PHE A 577 -2.47 18.10 13.77
C PHE A 577 -2.78 18.78 15.11
N ALA A 578 -2.98 18.02 16.19
CA ALA A 578 -3.18 18.54 17.55
C ALA A 578 -4.35 19.54 17.72
N TYR A 579 -5.34 19.54 16.82
CA TYR A 579 -6.61 20.27 16.95
C TYR A 579 -7.80 19.39 16.58
N HIS A 580 -9.00 19.84 16.92
CA HIS A 580 -10.21 19.04 16.75
C HIS A 580 -10.64 18.99 15.27
N PRO A 581 -11.10 17.81 14.77
CA PRO A 581 -11.68 17.74 13.44
C PRO A 581 -13.00 18.50 13.39
N VAL A 582 -13.24 19.24 12.30
CA VAL A 582 -14.51 19.94 12.05
C VAL A 582 -15.67 18.96 11.84
N TYR A 583 -15.37 17.74 11.42
CA TYR A 583 -16.34 16.67 11.26
C TYR A 583 -15.71 15.31 11.50
N GLU A 584 -16.43 14.41 12.17
CA GLU A 584 -15.97 13.04 12.39
C GLU A 584 -17.15 12.04 12.39
N ASP A 585 -17.02 10.96 11.61
CA ASP A 585 -17.99 9.85 11.59
C ASP A 585 -17.29 8.48 11.52
N ARG A 586 -18.02 7.41 11.16
CA ARG A 586 -17.45 6.06 11.05
C ARG A 586 -16.45 5.91 9.89
N PHE A 587 -16.52 6.78 8.88
CA PHE A 587 -15.75 6.70 7.64
C PHE A 587 -14.53 7.63 7.65
N ILE A 588 -14.70 8.87 8.10
CA ILE A 588 -13.69 9.92 7.95
C ILE A 588 -13.56 10.79 9.22
N SER A 589 -12.41 11.47 9.31
CA SER A 589 -12.22 12.67 10.13
C SER A 589 -11.75 13.79 9.21
N VAL A 590 -12.32 14.99 9.37
CA VAL A 590 -12.05 16.14 8.50
C VAL A 590 -11.40 17.23 9.32
N TYR A 591 -10.26 17.73 8.85
CA TYR A 591 -9.50 18.83 9.46
C TYR A 591 -9.45 20.01 8.50
N ARG A 592 -9.44 21.22 9.05
CA ARG A 592 -9.25 22.45 8.27
C ARG A 592 -7.76 22.73 8.11
N THR A 593 -7.33 23.19 6.94
CA THR A 593 -5.95 23.63 6.72
C THR A 593 -5.65 25.00 7.32
N ASP A 594 -6.68 25.74 7.76
CA ASP A 594 -6.57 27.04 8.42
C ASP A 594 -7.08 26.99 9.87
N PRO A 595 -6.48 26.18 10.77
CA PRO A 595 -6.98 26.04 12.13
C PRO A 595 -7.01 27.41 12.84
N GLN A 596 -8.11 27.70 13.55
CA GLN A 596 -8.31 28.96 14.26
C GLN A 596 -8.52 28.71 15.74
N VAL A 597 -7.90 29.56 16.57
CA VAL A 597 -8.12 29.54 18.02
C VAL A 597 -9.59 29.86 18.37
N GLY A 598 -10.15 29.21 19.38
CA GLY A 598 -11.56 29.35 19.76
C GLY A 598 -12.56 28.65 18.82
N ARG A 599 -12.09 28.12 17.69
CA ARG A 599 -12.89 27.32 16.74
C ARG A 599 -12.43 25.86 16.70
N ASP A 600 -11.14 25.64 16.44
CA ASP A 600 -10.58 24.30 16.20
C ASP A 600 -9.69 23.83 17.37
N PHE A 601 -9.06 24.76 18.07
CA PHE A 601 -8.26 24.50 19.27
C PHE A 601 -8.32 25.69 20.24
N ASP A 602 -7.96 25.43 21.50
CA ASP A 602 -7.81 26.43 22.54
C ASP A 602 -6.48 26.25 23.26
N LEU A 603 -5.98 27.32 23.89
CA LEU A 603 -4.84 27.21 24.79
C LEU A 603 -5.32 26.57 26.09
N SER A 604 -4.77 25.40 26.42
CA SER A 604 -4.98 24.79 27.75
C SER A 604 -4.45 25.69 28.86
N GLN A 605 -3.32 26.35 28.61
CA GLN A 605 -2.67 27.30 29.51
C GLN A 605 -2.01 28.41 28.66
N GLU A 606 -2.42 29.65 28.89
CA GLU A 606 -1.76 30.83 28.34
C GLU A 606 -0.60 31.23 29.26
N LEU A 607 0.59 31.45 28.68
CA LEU A 607 1.79 31.81 29.44
C LEU A 607 2.04 33.32 29.39
N TYR A 608 2.03 33.91 28.19
CA TYR A 608 2.25 35.35 28.00
C TYR A 608 1.83 35.82 26.61
N GLY A 609 1.17 36.99 26.53
CA GLY A 609 0.92 37.69 25.25
C GLY A 609 0.28 36.81 24.19
N GLY A 610 -0.72 36.00 24.58
CA GLY A 610 -1.38 35.06 23.70
C GLY A 610 -0.59 33.84 23.26
N LEU A 611 0.65 33.64 23.70
CA LEU A 611 1.42 32.41 23.49
C LEU A 611 1.19 31.43 24.66
N GLY A 612 0.90 30.17 24.35
CA GLY A 612 0.61 29.16 25.37
C GLY A 612 0.69 27.72 24.89
N LEU A 613 0.35 26.81 25.80
CA LEU A 613 0.31 25.37 25.55
C LEU A 613 -1.10 24.94 25.12
N VAL A 614 -1.20 24.23 24.00
CA VAL A 614 -2.43 23.57 23.55
C VAL A 614 -2.54 22.18 24.19
N GLN A 615 -1.44 21.43 24.18
CA GLN A 615 -1.38 20.08 24.71
C GLN A 615 0.02 19.73 25.21
N VAL A 616 0.11 18.88 26.24
CA VAL A 616 1.34 18.19 26.65
C VAL A 616 1.24 16.73 26.20
N ILE A 617 2.23 16.24 25.46
CA ILE A 617 2.22 14.91 24.81
C ILE A 617 3.02 13.87 25.62
N SER A 618 4.09 14.27 26.30
CA SER A 618 4.96 13.38 27.08
C SER A 618 4.95 13.73 28.56
N SER A 619 4.61 12.77 29.42
CA SER A 619 4.65 12.88 30.88
C SER A 619 5.24 11.57 31.44
N THR A 620 6.54 11.55 31.66
CA THR A 620 7.21 10.44 32.36
C THR A 620 7.05 10.67 33.85
N ASN A 621 6.38 9.80 34.61
CA ASN A 621 6.08 10.06 36.02
C ASN A 621 7.26 9.82 36.99
N PHE A 622 8.44 9.46 36.48
CA PHE A 622 9.62 9.19 37.29
C PHE A 622 10.88 9.72 36.60
N ILE A 623 11.86 10.14 37.39
CA ILE A 623 13.19 10.51 36.92
C ILE A 623 14.24 9.72 37.67
N SER A 624 15.38 9.49 37.04
CA SER A 624 16.53 8.89 37.70
C SER A 624 17.82 9.68 37.43
N PRO A 625 18.82 9.55 38.31
CA PRO A 625 20.08 10.29 38.14
C PRO A 625 20.78 9.95 36.83
N ALA A 626 21.17 10.97 36.07
CA ALA A 626 21.75 10.84 34.73
C ALA A 626 20.87 10.07 33.72
N SER A 627 19.54 10.11 33.88
CA SER A 627 18.61 9.69 32.83
C SER A 627 18.33 10.84 31.85
N LEU A 628 18.05 10.49 30.60
CA LEU A 628 17.54 11.42 29.61
C LEU A 628 16.04 11.64 29.84
N MET A 629 15.64 12.89 29.98
CA MET A 629 14.26 13.30 30.11
C MET A 629 13.80 13.95 28.80
N GLU A 630 12.66 13.50 28.27
CA GLU A 630 12.05 14.00 27.03
C GLU A 630 10.67 14.58 27.29
N VAL A 631 10.47 15.84 26.90
CA VAL A 631 9.24 16.59 27.07
C VAL A 631 8.78 17.05 25.69
N ALA A 632 7.56 16.67 25.32
CA ALA A 632 6.94 17.08 24.06
C ALA A 632 5.65 17.85 24.37
N VAL A 633 5.49 19.00 23.74
CA VAL A 633 4.33 19.89 23.90
C VAL A 633 3.88 20.43 22.55
N VAL A 634 2.64 20.90 22.48
CA VAL A 634 2.09 21.64 21.36
C VAL A 634 1.88 23.07 21.79
N TRP A 635 2.51 23.99 21.08
CA TRP A 635 2.37 25.43 21.27
C TRP A 635 1.25 25.98 20.41
N GLY A 636 0.58 27.01 20.92
CA GLY A 636 -0.47 27.74 20.23
C GLY A 636 -0.35 29.25 20.45
N THR A 637 -0.86 30.05 19.51
CA THR A 637 -0.99 31.51 19.68
C THR A 637 -2.43 32.00 19.50
N THR A 638 -2.87 32.98 20.29
CA THR A 638 -4.13 33.71 20.08
C THR A 638 -3.94 35.00 19.29
N GLU A 639 -2.74 35.60 19.36
CA GLU A 639 -2.36 36.82 18.64
C GLU A 639 -0.98 36.69 17.98
N PRO A 640 -0.67 37.49 16.93
CA PRO A 640 0.63 37.43 16.26
C PRO A 640 1.76 37.82 17.21
N GLN A 641 2.86 37.07 17.15
CA GLN A 641 4.02 37.28 18.01
C GLN A 641 5.04 38.18 17.33
N ASN A 642 5.58 39.16 18.05
CA ASN A 642 6.52 40.16 17.52
C ASN A 642 7.95 40.01 18.10
N GLU A 643 8.13 39.08 19.04
CA GLU A 643 9.41 38.83 19.72
C GLU A 643 9.75 37.33 19.68
N ASP A 644 11.05 37.04 19.68
CA ASP A 644 11.56 35.69 19.79
C ASP A 644 11.66 35.27 21.25
N TRP A 645 11.10 34.10 21.58
CA TRP A 645 11.06 33.53 22.91
C TRP A 645 11.82 32.20 22.98
N ALA A 646 12.37 31.92 24.15
CA ALA A 646 12.92 30.64 24.54
C ALA A 646 12.05 30.01 25.64
N VAL A 647 12.12 28.69 25.77
CA VAL A 647 11.42 27.94 26.81
C VAL A 647 12.43 27.48 27.86
N GLU A 648 12.10 27.71 29.12
CA GLU A 648 12.82 27.20 30.28
C GLU A 648 12.04 26.00 30.85
N LEU A 649 12.72 24.86 31.01
CA LEU A 649 12.25 23.73 31.79
C LEU A 649 13.03 23.71 33.12
N ALA A 650 12.31 23.62 34.23
CA ALA A 650 12.92 23.55 35.56
C ALA A 650 12.32 22.44 36.43
N LEU A 651 13.20 21.73 37.14
CA LEU A 651 12.83 20.80 38.21
C LEU A 651 12.80 21.58 39.53
N VAL A 652 11.60 21.73 40.08
CA VAL A 652 11.33 22.52 41.29
C VAL A 652 11.03 21.56 42.44
N ASP A 653 11.76 21.68 43.54
CA ASP A 653 11.53 20.85 44.72
C ASP A 653 10.27 21.26 45.51
N GLU A 654 9.91 20.49 46.54
CA GLU A 654 8.77 20.79 47.42
C GLU A 654 8.89 22.12 48.18
N ALA A 655 10.10 22.66 48.33
CA ALA A 655 10.34 23.97 48.91
C ALA A 655 10.17 25.13 47.90
N GLY A 656 9.87 24.82 46.64
CA GLY A 656 9.73 25.79 45.57
C GLY A 656 11.06 26.26 44.97
N GLN A 657 12.18 25.61 45.30
CA GLN A 657 13.49 25.95 44.76
C GLN A 657 13.75 25.20 43.45
N ARG A 658 14.27 25.92 42.45
CA ARG A 658 14.69 25.37 41.16
C ARG A 658 16.03 24.67 41.32
N GLN A 659 16.01 23.34 41.39
CA GLN A 659 17.23 22.55 41.59
C GLN A 659 17.98 22.29 40.27
N GLN A 660 17.25 22.24 39.15
CA GLN A 660 17.84 22.17 37.82
C GLN A 660 17.02 23.00 36.84
N THR A 661 17.68 23.66 35.90
CA THR A 661 17.03 24.48 34.88
C THR A 661 17.77 24.38 33.56
N VAL A 662 17.02 24.24 32.47
CA VAL A 662 17.55 24.12 31.11
C VAL A 662 16.68 24.95 30.17
N ALA A 663 17.30 25.70 29.26
CA ALA A 663 16.61 26.54 28.30
C ALA A 663 16.79 26.02 26.86
N PHE A 664 15.73 26.13 26.06
CA PHE A 664 15.68 25.71 24.66
C PHE A 664 15.03 26.79 23.79
N SER A 665 15.33 26.79 22.49
CA SER A 665 14.46 27.48 21.53
C SER A 665 13.09 26.81 21.52
N LEU A 666 11.99 27.57 21.42
CA LEU A 666 10.64 26.98 21.38
C LEU A 666 10.52 25.94 20.26
N VAL A 667 10.88 26.36 19.04
CA VAL A 667 10.86 25.51 17.85
C VAL A 667 12.12 25.81 17.01
N PRO A 668 13.04 24.85 16.88
CA PRO A 668 14.22 25.03 16.05
C PRO A 668 13.85 25.36 14.60
N GLY A 669 14.42 26.43 14.04
CA GLY A 669 14.20 26.81 12.63
C GLY A 669 12.96 27.66 12.35
N TRP A 670 12.09 27.89 13.33
CA TRP A 670 10.96 28.81 13.21
C TRP A 670 10.84 29.75 14.42
N PRO A 671 11.52 30.91 14.40
CA PRO A 671 11.51 31.88 15.49
C PRO A 671 10.10 32.41 15.78
N THR A 672 9.77 32.60 17.07
CA THR A 672 8.40 32.96 17.47
C THR A 672 7.99 34.34 16.99
N GLY A 673 8.90 35.27 16.74
CA GLY A 673 8.57 36.58 16.17
C GLY A 673 8.02 36.55 14.75
N GLN A 674 7.95 35.36 14.13
CA GLN A 674 7.32 35.11 12.83
C GLN A 674 5.95 34.41 12.96
N TRP A 675 5.52 34.08 14.18
CA TRP A 675 4.31 33.27 14.37
C TRP A 675 3.06 34.14 14.21
N PRO A 676 2.15 33.78 13.30
CA PRO A 676 0.88 34.49 13.16
C PRO A 676 -0.04 34.21 14.36
N ALA A 677 -1.22 34.84 14.36
CA ALA A 677 -2.32 34.40 15.22
C ALA A 677 -2.76 32.98 14.81
N SER A 678 -3.20 32.16 15.77
CA SER A 678 -3.55 30.76 15.56
C SER A 678 -2.41 29.88 15.01
N ALA A 679 -1.15 30.24 15.28
CA ALA A 679 -0.01 29.39 14.97
C ALA A 679 -0.01 28.17 15.89
N LEU A 680 0.27 27.00 15.31
CA LEU A 680 0.45 25.72 15.99
C LEU A 680 1.81 25.13 15.63
N SER A 681 2.50 24.62 16.64
CA SER A 681 3.78 23.96 16.44
C SER A 681 4.11 22.95 17.54
N HIS A 682 4.83 21.88 17.20
CA HIS A 682 5.37 20.93 18.17
C HIS A 682 6.70 21.43 18.76
N GLY A 683 6.81 21.40 20.07
CA GLY A 683 8.06 21.57 20.81
C GLY A 683 8.52 20.25 21.39
N SER A 684 9.76 19.85 21.11
CA SER A 684 10.37 18.63 21.68
C SER A 684 11.69 18.99 22.35
N TYR A 685 11.78 18.73 23.64
CA TYR A 685 12.90 19.12 24.50
C TYR A 685 13.46 17.90 25.20
N ALA A 686 14.78 17.80 25.22
CA ALA A 686 15.47 16.72 25.91
C ALA A 686 16.63 17.25 26.74
N PHE A 687 16.72 16.83 28.01
CA PHE A 687 17.86 17.14 28.88
C PHE A 687 18.20 15.97 29.80
N MET A 688 19.47 15.93 30.24
CA MET A 688 19.93 14.97 31.22
C MET A 688 19.61 15.44 32.63
N VAL A 689 18.98 14.60 33.44
CA VAL A 689 18.69 14.90 34.84
C VAL A 689 19.99 14.91 35.64
N ASP A 690 20.26 15.99 36.38
CA ASP A 690 21.48 16.13 37.17
C ASP A 690 21.52 15.00 38.23
N PRO A 691 22.55 14.14 38.20
CA PRO A 691 22.61 12.99 39.08
C PRO A 691 22.80 13.35 40.56
N ARG A 692 23.11 14.61 40.86
CA ARG A 692 23.32 15.11 42.21
C ARG A 692 22.03 15.56 42.90
N LEU A 693 20.93 15.67 42.16
CA LEU A 693 19.65 16.07 42.73
C LEU A 693 19.26 15.18 43.93
N PRO A 694 18.84 15.77 45.06
CA PRO A 694 18.30 15.01 46.18
C PRO A 694 17.10 14.16 45.76
N GLY A 695 16.87 13.06 46.48
CA GLY A 695 15.61 12.32 46.33
C GLY A 695 14.41 13.12 46.83
N GLY A 696 13.26 12.89 46.21
CA GLY A 696 12.01 13.55 46.56
C GLY A 696 11.11 13.77 45.35
N LEU A 697 10.04 14.52 45.58
CA LEU A 697 9.13 14.95 44.53
C LEU A 697 9.60 16.27 43.90
N TYR A 698 9.55 16.32 42.59
CA TYR A 698 9.89 17.50 41.79
C TYR A 698 8.72 17.87 40.90
N ALA A 699 8.30 19.13 40.93
CA ALA A 699 7.42 19.68 39.91
C ALA A 699 8.26 20.04 38.67
N LEU A 700 7.92 19.46 37.52
CA LEU A 700 8.43 19.91 36.24
C LEU A 700 7.65 21.14 35.83
N THR A 701 8.35 22.27 35.73
CA THR A 701 7.77 23.54 35.32
C THR A 701 8.27 23.99 33.98
N LEU A 702 7.40 24.67 33.23
CA LEU A 702 7.69 25.30 31.95
C LEU A 702 7.41 26.80 32.05
N ALA A 703 8.34 27.61 31.57
CA ALA A 703 8.22 29.07 31.53
C ALA A 703 8.81 29.66 30.24
N LEU A 704 8.36 30.86 29.87
CA LEU A 704 8.93 31.61 28.76
C LEU A 704 10.08 32.50 29.25
N THR A 705 11.14 32.60 28.46
CA THR A 705 12.31 33.44 28.72
C THR A 705 12.71 34.19 27.46
N ARG A 706 13.39 35.34 27.63
CA ARG A 706 14.04 36.00 26.48
C ARG A 706 15.28 35.19 26.04
N PRO A 707 15.55 35.09 24.73
CA PRO A 707 16.75 34.43 24.24
C PRO A 707 18.00 35.16 24.78
N VAL A 708 18.81 34.46 25.56
CA VAL A 708 20.12 34.97 25.96
C VAL A 708 21.09 34.67 24.83
N ALA A 709 21.77 35.70 24.32
CA ALA A 709 22.82 35.53 23.32
C ALA A 709 23.86 34.54 23.88
N LEU A 710 23.96 33.36 23.26
CA LEU A 710 24.89 32.26 23.52
C LEU A 710 26.22 32.72 24.15
N ARG A 711 26.25 32.85 25.48
CA ARG A 711 27.41 33.02 26.35
C ARG A 711 26.90 33.14 27.79
N LEU A 712 27.17 32.08 28.56
CA LEU A 712 26.93 31.86 30.00
C LEU A 712 25.68 31.02 30.34
N PRO A 713 25.74 30.20 31.41
CA PRO A 713 24.63 29.40 31.92
C PRO A 713 23.63 30.25 32.72
N ASP A 714 23.44 31.51 32.32
CA ASP A 714 22.45 32.39 32.92
C ASP A 714 21.14 32.22 32.14
N THR A 715 20.12 31.71 32.84
CA THR A 715 18.76 31.65 32.35
C THR A 715 18.28 33.07 32.02
N GLY A 716 17.64 33.24 30.86
CA GLY A 716 17.13 34.53 30.44
C GLY A 716 16.11 35.08 31.44
N GLU A 717 15.87 36.39 31.38
CA GLU A 717 14.80 37.01 32.16
C GLU A 717 13.48 36.31 31.83
N ARG A 718 12.89 35.67 32.85
CA ARG A 718 11.63 34.95 32.73
C ARG A 718 10.48 35.93 32.58
N ILE A 719 9.57 35.63 31.66
CA ILE A 719 8.40 36.43 31.34
C ILE A 719 7.15 35.59 31.60
N GLY A 720 6.15 36.20 32.24
CA GLY A 720 4.88 35.55 32.53
C GLY A 720 4.92 34.49 33.64
N GLU A 721 3.83 33.75 33.77
CA GLU A 721 3.68 32.69 34.76
C GLU A 721 4.37 31.40 34.29
N SER A 722 4.65 30.50 35.23
CA SER A 722 5.18 29.17 34.93
C SER A 722 4.06 28.19 35.13
N VAL A 723 4.01 27.25 34.23
CA VAL A 723 3.09 26.14 34.29
C VAL A 723 3.78 24.95 34.94
N VAL A 724 3.09 24.25 35.84
CA VAL A 724 3.47 22.89 36.23
C VAL A 724 2.93 21.93 35.16
N ILE A 725 3.84 21.25 34.47
CA ILE A 725 3.49 20.26 33.44
C ILE A 725 3.29 18.88 34.07
N ASP A 726 4.13 18.51 35.03
CA ASP A 726 4.11 17.19 35.64
C ASP A 726 4.71 17.20 37.06
N VAL A 727 4.49 16.13 37.82
CA VAL A 727 5.11 15.87 39.13
C VAL A 727 5.86 14.54 39.08
N LEU A 728 7.15 14.60 39.39
CA LEU A 728 8.13 13.56 39.14
C LEU A 728 8.71 13.05 40.45
N GLU A 729 8.87 11.74 40.56
CA GLU A 729 9.57 11.14 41.70
C GLU A 729 11.04 10.87 41.35
N MET A 730 11.96 11.42 42.14
CA MET A 730 13.38 11.10 42.15
C MET A 730 13.67 10.14 43.32
N PRO A 731 14.14 8.90 43.07
CA PRO A 731 14.42 7.96 44.14
C PRO A 731 15.50 8.52 45.09
N ALA A 732 15.21 8.47 46.39
CA ALA A 732 16.16 8.85 47.42
C ALA A 732 17.36 7.93 47.44
N ARG A 733 18.54 8.53 47.28
CA ARG A 733 19.82 7.87 47.47
C ARG A 733 20.30 8.13 48.89
N PRO A 734 20.57 7.09 49.70
CA PRO A 734 21.15 7.27 51.01
C PRO A 734 22.61 7.74 50.85
N ARG A 735 22.87 9.01 51.16
CA ARG A 735 24.22 9.57 51.27
C ARG A 735 24.69 9.49 52.72
N VAL A 736 25.93 9.10 52.94
CA VAL A 736 26.54 9.00 54.27
C VAL A 736 27.56 10.12 54.42
N PHE A 737 27.44 10.96 55.44
CA PHE A 737 28.39 12.05 55.71
C PHE A 737 29.18 11.85 57.00
N THR A 738 28.79 10.84 57.78
CA THR A 738 29.48 10.45 59.00
C THR A 738 30.59 9.47 58.66
N ARG A 739 31.79 9.69 59.21
CA ARG A 739 32.89 8.72 59.12
C ARG A 739 32.43 7.38 59.70
N PRO A 740 32.45 6.29 58.92
CA PRO A 740 32.15 4.96 59.44
C PRO A 740 33.27 4.52 60.41
N PRO A 741 32.98 3.58 61.32
CA PRO A 741 34.05 2.87 62.01
C PRO A 741 34.88 2.11 60.96
N VAL A 742 36.19 2.32 60.96
CA VAL A 742 37.14 1.66 60.06
C VAL A 742 38.13 0.85 60.90
N GLN A 743 38.61 -0.27 60.37
CA GLN A 743 39.60 -1.14 61.01
C GLN A 743 40.97 -0.45 61.07
N VAL A 744 41.38 0.15 59.96
CA VAL A 744 42.63 0.92 59.86
C VAL A 744 42.30 2.34 59.48
N GLU A 745 42.60 3.27 60.38
CA GLU A 745 42.42 4.69 60.12
C GLU A 745 43.54 5.23 59.24
N THR A 746 43.16 5.95 58.19
CA THR A 746 44.08 6.72 57.35
C THR A 746 43.60 8.16 57.22
N ASP A 747 44.50 9.03 56.77
CA ASP A 747 44.17 10.41 56.40
C ASP A 747 45.03 10.82 55.19
N ILE A 748 44.73 10.18 54.06
CA ILE A 748 45.53 10.29 52.84
C ILE A 748 44.68 10.98 51.78
N VAL A 749 45.24 12.00 51.13
CA VAL A 749 44.55 12.81 50.13
C VAL A 749 45.06 12.48 48.73
N PHE A 750 44.15 12.20 47.80
CA PHE A 750 44.41 11.96 46.39
C PHE A 750 44.01 13.20 45.59
N GLY A 751 45.01 13.84 44.98
CA GLY A 751 44.89 15.15 44.34
C GLY A 751 44.47 16.20 45.35
N ASP A 752 43.40 16.91 45.03
CA ASP A 752 42.68 17.87 45.88
C ASP A 752 41.18 17.52 45.98
N VAL A 753 40.81 16.27 45.64
CA VAL A 753 39.42 15.87 45.41
C VAL A 753 38.93 14.74 46.31
N LEU A 754 39.79 13.80 46.69
CA LEU A 754 39.42 12.58 47.41
C LEU A 754 40.30 12.39 48.64
N ARG A 755 39.72 11.95 49.74
CA ARG A 755 40.44 11.55 50.94
C ARG A 755 40.10 10.10 51.26
N LEU A 756 41.10 9.27 51.46
CA LEU A 756 40.94 7.94 52.04
C LEU A 756 40.91 8.10 53.56
N LEU A 757 39.77 7.78 54.17
CA LEU A 757 39.54 7.85 55.62
C LEU A 757 40.02 6.60 56.36
N GLY A 758 40.11 5.49 55.64
CA GLY A 758 40.49 4.19 56.19
C GLY A 758 40.08 3.06 55.27
N TYR A 759 40.40 1.85 55.70
CA TYR A 759 40.02 0.62 55.02
C TYR A 759 39.80 -0.52 56.01
N ASP A 760 38.98 -1.47 55.58
CA ASP A 760 38.75 -2.74 56.25
C ASP A 760 39.32 -3.85 55.37
N LEU A 761 40.10 -4.75 55.98
CA LEU A 761 40.72 -5.88 55.31
C LEU A 761 40.26 -7.17 55.98
N GLU A 762 39.41 -7.93 55.28
CA GLU A 762 38.66 -9.04 55.88
C GLU A 762 39.59 -10.15 56.40
N ILE A 763 40.70 -10.43 55.70
CA ILE A 763 41.64 -11.50 56.06
C ILE A 763 43.08 -11.11 55.66
N VAL A 764 44.02 -11.14 56.62
CA VAL A 764 45.45 -10.84 56.40
C VAL A 764 46.25 -12.11 56.03
N SER A 765 45.76 -13.29 56.41
CA SER A 765 46.33 -14.61 56.05
C SER A 765 45.30 -15.45 55.29
N VAL A 766 45.42 -15.48 53.97
CA VAL A 766 44.42 -16.08 53.08
C VAL A 766 44.91 -17.42 52.56
N SER A 767 44.02 -18.43 52.61
CA SER A 767 44.32 -19.72 52.00
C SER A 767 44.40 -19.59 50.47
N VAL A 768 45.31 -20.32 49.84
CA VAL A 768 45.38 -20.46 48.37
C VAL A 768 44.08 -20.98 47.74
N ASP A 769 43.20 -21.62 48.54
CA ASP A 769 41.89 -22.10 48.11
C ASP A 769 40.78 -21.02 48.20
N ALA A 770 41.09 -19.81 48.68
CA ALA A 770 40.13 -18.70 48.72
C ALA A 770 39.99 -18.02 47.35
N ASP A 771 38.78 -17.57 47.03
CA ASP A 771 38.47 -17.00 45.71
C ASP A 771 39.10 -15.60 45.51
N ALA A 772 39.11 -14.75 46.55
CA ALA A 772 39.64 -13.38 46.48
C ALA A 772 40.06 -12.83 47.86
N VAL A 773 40.91 -11.79 47.85
CA VAL A 773 41.09 -10.86 48.96
C VAL A 773 40.07 -9.75 48.83
N HIS A 774 39.32 -9.46 49.89
CA HIS A 774 38.34 -8.39 49.92
C HIS A 774 38.89 -7.21 50.74
N ILE A 775 39.04 -6.06 50.10
CA ILE A 775 39.37 -4.79 50.76
C ILE A 775 38.23 -3.81 50.60
N THR A 776 37.72 -3.27 51.71
CA THR A 776 36.76 -2.17 51.68
C THR A 776 37.49 -0.85 51.89
N LEU A 777 37.39 0.07 50.92
CA LEU A 777 37.98 1.40 51.00
C LEU A 777 36.92 2.43 51.37
N HIS A 778 37.21 3.26 52.37
CA HIS A 778 36.31 4.34 52.81
C HIS A 778 36.82 5.68 52.32
N TRP A 779 36.18 6.21 51.30
CA TRP A 779 36.55 7.46 50.66
C TRP A 779 35.65 8.59 51.11
N GLN A 780 36.20 9.79 51.24
CA GLN A 780 35.47 11.04 51.43
C GLN A 780 35.75 11.99 50.26
N ALA A 781 34.71 12.57 49.69
CA ALA A 781 34.84 13.65 48.72
C ALA A 781 35.21 14.97 49.42
N LEU A 782 36.33 15.57 49.04
CA LEU A 782 36.77 16.88 49.57
C LEU A 782 36.09 18.05 48.86
N ARG A 783 35.64 17.82 47.63
CA ARG A 783 34.85 18.75 46.82
C ARG A 783 34.05 17.99 45.79
N ARG A 784 33.10 18.67 45.14
CA ARG A 784 32.42 18.14 43.96
C ARG A 784 33.42 17.92 42.83
N MET A 785 33.38 16.73 42.25
CA MET A 785 34.27 16.32 41.17
C MET A 785 33.54 16.42 39.82
N GLU A 786 34.23 16.95 38.81
CA GLU A 786 33.73 16.94 37.42
C GLU A 786 34.11 15.65 36.69
N VAL A 787 35.21 15.02 37.13
CA VAL A 787 35.76 13.78 36.56
C VAL A 787 35.27 12.59 37.37
N ALA A 788 34.79 11.56 36.68
CA ALA A 788 34.47 10.26 37.27
C ALA A 788 35.75 9.43 37.41
N TYR A 789 36.56 9.74 38.42
CA TYR A 789 37.77 9.00 38.75
C TYR A 789 37.47 7.53 39.06
N LYS A 790 38.30 6.63 38.52
CA LYS A 790 38.33 5.21 38.87
C LYS A 790 39.29 4.98 40.03
N MET A 791 38.92 4.08 40.92
CA MET A 791 39.79 3.60 41.99
C MET A 791 40.45 2.30 41.53
N PHE A 792 41.68 2.06 41.98
CA PHE A 792 42.32 0.78 41.79
C PHE A 792 42.95 0.24 43.07
N ALA A 793 42.99 -1.07 43.17
CA ALA A 793 43.76 -1.81 44.17
C ALA A 793 44.68 -2.81 43.46
N HIS A 794 45.95 -2.78 43.81
CA HIS A 794 47.01 -3.59 43.20
C HIS A 794 47.70 -4.44 44.27
N LEU A 795 47.73 -5.75 44.08
CA LEU A 795 48.50 -6.69 44.90
C LEU A 795 49.84 -6.94 44.22
N PHE A 796 50.95 -6.70 44.91
CA PHE A 796 52.29 -6.87 44.35
C PHE A 796 53.26 -7.55 45.32
N ASP A 797 54.29 -8.19 44.79
CA ASP A 797 55.37 -8.80 45.57
C ASP A 797 56.38 -7.71 46.00
N PRO A 798 56.60 -7.48 47.31
CA PRO A 798 57.50 -6.44 47.79
C PRO A 798 58.99 -6.75 47.53
N GLY A 799 59.36 -8.01 47.26
CA GLY A 799 60.74 -8.44 47.03
C GLY A 799 61.26 -8.12 45.62
N ASN A 800 60.40 -8.18 44.60
CA ASN A 800 60.77 -7.91 43.20
C ASN A 800 59.94 -6.77 42.55
N GLY A 801 58.87 -6.29 43.20
CA GLY A 801 57.98 -5.25 42.69
C GLY A 801 56.98 -5.72 41.63
N GLU A 802 56.83 -7.03 41.42
CA GLU A 802 55.97 -7.61 40.40
C GLU A 802 54.49 -7.52 40.81
N LEU A 803 53.67 -6.97 39.92
CA LEU A 803 52.21 -6.86 40.09
C LEU A 803 51.56 -8.23 39.87
N MET A 804 50.90 -8.76 40.89
CA MET A 804 50.25 -10.08 40.87
C MET A 804 48.78 -9.99 40.47
N VAL A 805 48.05 -9.04 41.05
CA VAL A 805 46.62 -8.84 40.82
C VAL A 805 46.32 -7.34 40.77
N GLN A 806 45.42 -6.93 39.90
CA GLN A 806 44.88 -5.58 39.86
C GLN A 806 43.36 -5.61 39.74
N ALA A 807 42.70 -4.68 40.41
CA ALA A 807 41.29 -4.40 40.23
C ALA A 807 41.10 -2.89 40.02
N ASP A 808 40.47 -2.54 38.91
CA ASP A 808 40.06 -1.17 38.56
C ASP A 808 38.54 -1.08 38.64
N VAL A 809 38.05 -0.24 39.55
CA VAL A 809 36.61 -0.15 39.84
C VAL A 809 36.12 1.29 39.72
N MET A 810 34.85 1.41 39.36
CA MET A 810 34.06 2.59 39.64
C MET A 810 33.19 2.26 40.86
N PRO A 811 33.05 3.16 41.86
CA PRO A 811 32.45 2.80 43.14
C PRO A 811 31.03 2.21 43.04
N LYS A 812 30.70 1.32 43.97
CA LYS A 812 29.44 0.58 44.07
C LYS A 812 29.12 -0.20 42.80
N ASP A 813 30.03 -1.07 42.36
CA ASP A 813 29.86 -1.88 41.14
C ASP A 813 29.43 -1.05 39.93
N TRP A 814 30.15 0.04 39.67
CA TRP A 814 29.91 0.95 38.54
C TRP A 814 28.59 1.72 38.57
N SER A 815 27.85 1.67 39.69
CA SER A 815 26.57 2.36 39.83
C SER A 815 26.67 3.74 40.49
N TYR A 816 27.81 4.08 41.10
CA TYR A 816 27.97 5.34 41.84
C TYR A 816 29.30 6.07 41.57
N PRO A 817 29.46 6.65 40.37
CA PRO A 817 30.69 7.31 39.98
C PRO A 817 31.03 8.52 40.88
N THR A 818 32.32 8.79 41.02
CA THR A 818 32.85 9.81 41.95
C THR A 818 32.40 11.23 41.63
N ASN A 819 32.09 11.56 40.38
CA ASN A 819 31.51 12.86 40.01
C ASN A 819 30.06 13.07 40.48
N TRP A 820 29.43 12.06 41.08
CA TRP A 820 28.11 12.19 41.72
C TRP A 820 28.19 12.50 43.21
N TRP A 821 29.38 12.41 43.81
CA TRP A 821 29.57 12.55 45.24
C TRP A 821 29.46 14.02 45.67
N GLU A 822 28.80 14.26 46.80
CA GLU A 822 28.71 15.56 47.42
C GLU A 822 29.92 15.87 48.31
N VAL A 823 30.12 17.15 48.61
CA VAL A 823 31.18 17.55 49.55
C VAL A 823 30.97 16.86 50.90
N ASP A 824 32.05 16.34 51.46
CA ASP A 824 32.11 15.56 52.71
C ASP A 824 31.38 14.20 52.67
N GLU A 825 30.81 13.80 51.53
CA GLU A 825 30.18 12.49 51.39
C GLU A 825 31.22 11.38 51.51
N VAL A 826 30.86 10.35 52.29
CA VAL A 826 31.64 9.16 52.53
C VAL A 826 31.04 7.99 51.78
N VAL A 827 31.86 7.34 50.94
CA VAL A 827 31.50 6.16 50.19
C VAL A 827 32.46 5.02 50.51
N SER A 828 31.88 3.95 51.07
CA SER A 828 32.57 2.68 51.31
C SER A 828 32.39 1.78 50.11
N ASP A 829 33.48 1.27 49.55
CA ASP A 829 33.45 0.41 48.37
C ASP A 829 34.29 -0.84 48.60
N GLU A 830 33.71 -2.01 48.35
CA GLU A 830 34.37 -3.30 48.52
C GLU A 830 35.00 -3.70 47.18
N ILE A 831 36.30 -3.98 47.19
CA ILE A 831 37.08 -4.32 46.00
C ILE A 831 37.59 -5.76 46.16
N PRO A 832 37.06 -6.72 45.39
CA PRO A 832 37.58 -8.07 45.37
C PRO A 832 38.84 -8.15 44.48
N LEU A 833 39.88 -8.75 45.02
CA LEU A 833 41.14 -9.05 44.33
C LEU A 833 41.28 -10.57 44.17
N PRO A 834 40.94 -11.14 42.99
CA PRO A 834 40.97 -12.57 42.77
C PRO A 834 42.36 -13.17 42.98
N LEU A 835 42.47 -14.25 43.76
CA LEU A 835 43.75 -14.92 44.05
C LEU A 835 44.11 -16.04 43.06
N THR A 836 43.32 -16.21 42.00
CA THR A 836 43.55 -17.27 41.01
C THR A 836 44.94 -17.13 40.36
N GLY A 837 45.81 -18.10 40.62
CA GLY A 837 47.17 -18.13 40.06
C GLY A 837 48.20 -17.31 40.80
N VAL A 838 47.86 -16.71 41.96
CA VAL A 838 48.83 -16.03 42.83
C VAL A 838 49.67 -17.06 43.58
N PRO A 839 51.02 -17.01 43.51
CA PRO A 839 51.88 -17.94 44.26
C PRO A 839 51.74 -17.81 45.79
N LEU A 840 52.28 -18.79 46.51
CA LEU A 840 52.41 -18.68 47.96
C LEU A 840 53.49 -17.64 48.30
N GLY A 841 53.19 -16.72 49.21
CA GLY A 841 54.11 -15.64 49.52
C GLY A 841 53.50 -14.52 50.34
N ALA A 842 54.33 -13.52 50.61
CA ALA A 842 53.96 -12.28 51.30
C ALA A 842 53.82 -11.16 50.27
N TYR A 843 52.67 -10.51 50.23
CA TYR A 843 52.30 -9.49 49.25
C TYR A 843 51.88 -8.18 49.92
N ARG A 844 52.00 -7.06 49.20
CA ARG A 844 51.52 -5.74 49.66
C ARG A 844 50.45 -5.18 48.72
N LEU A 845 49.57 -4.35 49.27
CA LEU A 845 48.54 -3.64 48.52
C LEU A 845 48.97 -2.22 48.20
N ALA A 846 48.71 -1.79 46.98
CA ALA A 846 48.79 -0.40 46.55
C ALA A 846 47.43 0.10 46.07
N ILE A 847 46.98 1.24 46.60
CA ILE A 847 45.69 1.86 46.29
C ILE A 847 45.93 3.18 45.56
N GLY A 848 45.12 3.46 44.54
CA GLY A 848 45.12 4.76 43.90
C GLY A 848 43.85 5.11 43.16
N ALA A 849 43.82 6.33 42.63
CA ALA A 849 42.71 6.87 41.86
C ALA A 849 43.27 7.53 40.60
N TYR A 850 42.56 7.44 39.48
CA TYR A 850 43.00 8.01 38.20
C TYR A 850 41.82 8.47 37.34
N ASP A 851 42.11 9.41 36.44
CA ASP A 851 41.16 9.84 35.43
C ASP A 851 41.12 8.80 34.29
N PRO A 852 39.97 8.16 34.02
CA PRO A 852 39.88 7.11 33.01
C PRO A 852 40.06 7.61 31.56
N VAL A 853 39.97 8.92 31.31
CA VAL A 853 40.16 9.51 29.98
C VAL A 853 41.62 9.84 29.71
N SER A 854 42.27 10.57 30.62
CA SER A 854 43.69 10.94 30.47
C SER A 854 44.66 9.84 30.92
N LEU A 855 44.17 8.86 31.69
CA LEU A 855 44.94 7.81 32.37
C LEU A 855 45.95 8.35 33.40
N GLU A 856 45.85 9.62 33.77
CA GLU A 856 46.70 10.23 34.78
C GLU A 856 46.24 9.83 36.19
N ARG A 857 47.19 9.33 37.00
CA ARG A 857 46.96 8.99 38.41
C ARG A 857 47.01 10.23 39.29
N LEU A 858 46.13 10.30 40.28
CA LEU A 858 46.09 11.40 41.22
C LEU A 858 47.32 11.34 42.15
N PRO A 859 48.04 12.47 42.36
CA PRO A 859 49.15 12.53 43.31
C PRO A 859 48.64 12.32 44.74
N VAL A 860 49.43 11.66 45.58
CA VAL A 860 49.04 11.24 46.92
C VAL A 860 49.76 12.11 47.95
N HIS A 861 49.01 12.73 48.85
CA HIS A 861 49.49 13.62 49.90
C HIS A 861 49.09 13.10 51.29
N ALA A 862 49.90 13.41 52.30
CA ALA A 862 49.51 13.29 53.70
C ALA A 862 48.54 14.43 54.09
N ALA A 863 47.87 14.27 55.24
CA ALA A 863 46.92 15.25 55.77
C ALA A 863 47.51 16.67 55.97
N ASP A 864 48.82 16.78 56.21
CA ASP A 864 49.54 18.04 56.37
C ASP A 864 50.00 18.68 55.04
N GLY A 865 49.66 18.04 53.90
CA GLY A 865 49.99 18.49 52.56
C GLY A 865 51.33 17.99 52.02
N GLN A 866 52.08 17.17 52.76
CA GLN A 866 53.32 16.57 52.27
C GLN A 866 53.03 15.56 51.14
N LEU A 867 53.68 15.70 49.98
CA LEU A 867 53.60 14.72 48.90
C LEU A 867 54.23 13.38 49.32
N LEU A 868 53.43 12.31 49.30
CA LEU A 868 53.83 10.95 49.63
C LEU A 868 54.26 10.16 48.38
N SER A 869 53.48 10.26 47.29
CA SER A 869 53.78 9.59 46.03
C SER A 869 53.07 10.25 44.84
N MET A 870 53.50 9.94 43.62
CA MET A 870 52.92 10.50 42.38
C MET A 870 51.78 9.65 41.79
N GLY A 871 51.17 8.72 42.54
CA GLY A 871 50.03 7.99 41.98
C GLY A 871 49.44 6.82 42.75
N GLN A 872 50.05 6.35 43.84
CA GLN A 872 49.46 5.27 44.68
C GLN A 872 50.03 5.28 46.10
N VAL A 873 49.23 4.90 47.09
CA VAL A 873 49.71 4.62 48.46
C VAL A 873 49.89 3.12 48.62
N VAL A 874 50.99 2.69 49.22
CA VAL A 874 51.18 1.29 49.63
C VAL A 874 50.71 1.13 51.07
N LEU A 875 49.84 0.16 51.34
CA LEU A 875 49.30 -0.13 52.68
C LEU A 875 50.33 -0.88 53.53
N ASP A 876 50.29 -0.69 54.85
CA ASP A 876 51.29 -1.24 55.78
C ASP A 876 51.14 -2.74 56.06
N GLU A 877 49.94 -3.28 55.87
CA GLU A 877 49.64 -4.70 56.04
C GLU A 877 50.30 -5.53 54.94
N THR A 878 50.75 -6.71 55.35
CA THR A 878 51.29 -7.73 54.45
C THR A 878 50.29 -8.87 54.36
N ILE A 879 49.87 -9.21 53.15
CA ILE A 879 48.94 -10.30 52.87
C ILE A 879 49.75 -11.58 52.65
N TYR A 880 49.49 -12.58 53.47
CA TYR A 880 50.12 -13.89 53.34
C TYR A 880 49.20 -14.86 52.62
N VAL A 881 49.63 -15.36 51.45
CA VAL A 881 48.94 -16.43 50.73
C VAL A 881 49.61 -17.76 51.11
N SER A 882 48.88 -18.61 51.85
CA SER A 882 49.39 -19.87 52.42
C SER A 882 48.43 -21.05 52.16
N VAL A 883 48.87 -22.29 52.43
CA VAL A 883 47.99 -23.46 52.30
C VAL A 883 47.08 -23.53 53.54
N ALA A 884 45.79 -23.86 53.36
CA ALA A 884 44.84 -23.95 54.48
C ALA A 884 45.36 -24.85 55.60
N GLY A 885 45.60 -24.28 56.79
CA GLY A 885 45.93 -25.03 58.01
C GLY A 885 47.37 -24.93 58.54
N GLY A 886 48.21 -24.01 58.04
CA GLY A 886 49.48 -23.67 58.68
C GLY A 886 49.36 -22.50 59.64
N GLN A 887 49.37 -22.73 60.96
CA GLN A 887 49.60 -21.68 61.95
C GLN A 887 51.03 -21.11 61.78
N GLU A 888 51.16 -19.79 61.71
CA GLU A 888 52.45 -19.08 61.79
C GLU A 888 52.96 -19.10 63.24
N GLU A 889 54.25 -19.46 63.39
CA GLU A 889 55.09 -19.14 64.55
C GLU A 889 56.10 -18.07 64.14
#